data_AF-A0A5C7PJH9-F1
#
_entry.id   AF-A0A5C7PJH9-F1
#
_cell.length_a   1.000
_cell.length_b   1.000
_cell.length_c   1.000
_cell.angle_alpha   90.00
_cell.angle_beta   90.00
_cell.angle_gamma   90.00
#
_symmetry.space_group_name_H-M   'P 1'
#
loop_
_entity.id
_entity.type
_entity.pdbx_description
1 polymer ?
#
loop_
_entity_poly.entity_id
_entity_poly.type
_entity_poly.pdbx_seq_one_letter_code
_entity_poly.pdbx_strand_id
1 'polypeptide(L)'
;MAIEFPRAPTVAEGDRITSTQFTQLADAFNTRLVSGLGDGPWRVFYYWLGMFRQVRNPDETGTAFPPNDEFFQIYQLLNPTESEWPVSGPGDPEGANVASQMNAFVFGAEAFDLDEESNRLPEWLVISDPMPSQAEIWEAAKDQRGGYDPDSGGIASPAYDSAREHWKLRFSRTSPHGNSYGGFIPEPEVNMTGCEDPDLTDGVPAPRNYIIKFTSLTDGTVVSYPGTCQPNPSGSSYDDHVAYVASLPWAYYVVLNDGTIDVYPYREWIEGPYTGEGVLQKRENGAVNRMLNTFIREFRGTDAERENNQYHLGNAFDFHRFFTAQYRLAPNIGTETDGVVSVAYPRVTVSSAASAGEFLPFVAEGEAHGYRSGFVLNSFYAGASGLAGSVTVELMDGDTVLREVTLTPDESGAVSRIYFMTEDSTPAPLRVRLVTDLTFVDGGGELTLEFTELVQYKPQVNDAYVVLRSASALSSTPDGIGPNETEATEISNDYFEHGCLFNRNGIGAANPAGNSVNTNAVWDAVRRFSKVVRVARRQEFVKYAVEDGKSILWFRRFAFGLHGTTPADVWEGIGPRQSRVSSSEVATGITYVVRTGSVFYNGTNYATGQTFVGVAGVTTYTGDGELYEHEGIKATAPPNGYTNEWLMGVEFKAYHPSETSIWKPSAYSDYYGLMNRCHFYSPDIANDYSTLMHGAFGEQSGGNGILLAEFPPGYNYVTMEDAWVGSFNANTLPCDPMDTACIEGRLNFYKSCRIYEPDVQIESVKYEASGGDELVKVTLTGRLHYCSEDAPASIDEDISTWDTAALALERYRSTENGLREYLVNQTYGTQCSKNPGNWGINSTVDSLTDNPYGSCYPTFRLCKLIPKPYDDGNDTQNGVDTRFEHDAFAQMELYLRAMCEGWVDGRTSAEYACESGTVSVFDYTFENLCFDAFGGRWINFMDSEDRDDNPQGYGPLPNTYAKAELFNQFSSAINKLVTVRVMVPSTLECATPTTTVNTGVQALNSDMTDATCSGPSSAEAVFQDRLPEDPEVDFSSLSWGACPGGTTITSASVFTGDCVGALHEVEVAKMGARFRWALSDADAQYAIPDAWRADFTDNSSILASVWKRSAYLVRGYTTDVGSAEACTGHTFPVGDGRYVVWTQETEEVTECVILSGDINLPALPFSSIYRSLIPGTPDDECPGGPENRWEITVLSTDVPTVTFPLVDP
;
A
#
# COMPACT_ATOMS: atom_id res chain seq x y z
N MET A 1 24.65 -12.30 -7.47
CA MET A 1 25.03 -11.02 -6.82
C MET A 1 23.98 -10.79 -5.77
N ALA A 2 24.35 -10.27 -4.59
CA ALA A 2 23.38 -9.88 -3.57
C ALA A 2 22.37 -8.89 -4.16
N ILE A 3 21.10 -8.99 -3.77
CA ILE A 3 20.11 -7.98 -4.14
C ILE A 3 20.35 -6.72 -3.31
N GLU A 4 20.36 -5.57 -3.97
CA GLU A 4 20.47 -4.25 -3.34
C GLU A 4 19.34 -3.36 -3.87
N PHE A 5 18.77 -2.52 -3.00
CA PHE A 5 17.70 -1.60 -3.39
C PHE A 5 18.22 -0.18 -3.48
N PRO A 6 17.97 0.55 -4.59
CA PRO A 6 18.32 1.95 -4.67
C PRO A 6 17.48 2.76 -3.68
N ARG A 7 18.14 3.70 -3.00
CA ARG A 7 17.49 4.66 -2.12
C ARG A 7 16.74 5.69 -2.95
N ALA A 8 15.45 5.85 -2.69
CA ALA A 8 14.66 6.94 -3.26
C ALA A 8 15.11 8.28 -2.67
N PRO A 9 15.35 9.31 -3.50
CA PRO A 9 15.85 10.61 -3.04
C PRO A 9 14.76 11.41 -2.33
N THR A 10 15.17 12.36 -1.47
CA THR A 10 14.29 13.41 -0.94
C THR A 10 14.62 14.75 -1.59
N VAL A 11 13.61 15.60 -1.76
CA VAL A 11 13.71 16.96 -2.31
C VAL A 11 13.59 17.97 -1.17
N ALA A 12 14.42 19.00 -1.15
CA ALA A 12 14.33 20.06 -0.15
C ALA A 12 13.14 20.99 -0.43
N GLU A 13 12.63 21.62 0.62
CA GLU A 13 11.56 22.60 0.49
C GLU A 13 11.97 23.76 -0.44
N GLY A 14 11.11 24.10 -1.40
CA GLY A 14 11.37 25.15 -2.40
C GLY A 14 12.18 24.70 -3.62
N ASP A 15 12.82 23.52 -3.58
CA ASP A 15 13.53 22.96 -4.73
C ASP A 15 12.56 22.33 -5.74
N ARG A 16 12.97 22.31 -7.01
CA ARG A 16 12.21 21.67 -8.09
C ARG A 16 12.44 20.16 -8.07
N ILE A 17 11.36 19.41 -8.32
CA ILE A 17 11.44 17.97 -8.59
C ILE A 17 11.94 17.78 -10.03
N THR A 18 13.03 17.04 -10.22
CA THR A 18 13.65 16.79 -11.54
C THR A 18 13.25 15.42 -12.11
N SER A 19 13.38 15.25 -13.43
CA SER A 19 13.18 13.94 -14.08
C SER A 19 14.12 12.86 -13.53
N THR A 20 15.35 13.24 -13.17
CA THR A 20 16.31 12.32 -12.54
C THR A 20 15.83 11.84 -11.17
N GLN A 21 15.36 12.75 -10.31
CA GLN A 21 14.82 12.39 -8.99
C GLN A 21 13.58 11.51 -9.12
N PHE A 22 12.69 11.82 -10.07
CA PHE A 22 11.53 10.98 -10.38
C PHE A 22 11.96 9.58 -10.84
N THR A 23 12.96 9.50 -11.73
CA THR A 23 13.49 8.23 -12.24
C THR A 23 14.07 7.39 -11.11
N GLN A 24 14.82 7.99 -10.19
CA GLN A 24 15.34 7.30 -9.00
C GLN A 24 14.22 6.80 -8.08
N LEU A 25 13.15 7.57 -7.89
CA LEU A 25 11.96 7.12 -7.16
C LEU A 25 11.29 5.93 -7.87
N ALA A 26 11.10 6.01 -9.19
CA ALA A 26 10.52 4.92 -9.98
C ALA A 26 11.40 3.65 -9.92
N ASP A 27 12.73 3.78 -9.98
CA ASP A 27 13.67 2.68 -9.85
C ASP A 27 13.61 2.00 -8.47
N ALA A 28 13.43 2.78 -7.40
CA ALA A 28 13.22 2.23 -6.06
C ALA A 28 11.99 1.32 -6.00
N PHE A 29 10.88 1.68 -6.65
CA PHE A 29 9.71 0.81 -6.76
C PHE A 29 9.97 -0.40 -7.66
N ASN A 30 10.53 -0.16 -8.85
CA ASN A 30 10.66 -1.18 -9.88
C ASN A 30 11.63 -2.29 -9.49
N THR A 31 12.72 -1.97 -8.80
CA THR A 31 13.66 -2.99 -8.28
C THR A 31 13.01 -3.93 -7.26
N ARG A 32 12.13 -3.41 -6.39
CA ARG A 32 11.35 -4.23 -5.45
C ARG A 32 10.37 -5.14 -6.18
N LEU A 33 9.64 -4.63 -7.16
CA LEU A 33 8.73 -5.44 -7.99
C LEU A 33 9.45 -6.55 -8.77
N VAL A 34 10.57 -6.21 -9.42
CA VAL A 34 11.38 -7.15 -10.24
C VAL A 34 12.04 -8.23 -9.37
N SER A 35 12.38 -7.91 -8.11
CA SER A 35 13.04 -8.87 -7.21
C SER A 35 12.18 -10.08 -6.83
N GLY A 36 10.84 -9.97 -6.93
CA GLY A 36 9.89 -10.97 -6.43
C GLY A 36 9.71 -10.96 -4.91
N LEU A 37 10.59 -10.29 -4.16
CA LEU A 37 10.56 -10.21 -2.70
C LEU A 37 9.28 -9.50 -2.21
N GLY A 38 8.65 -10.06 -1.19
CA GLY A 38 7.37 -9.57 -0.66
C GLY A 38 6.16 -9.82 -1.58
N ASP A 39 6.33 -10.53 -2.70
CA ASP A 39 5.28 -10.90 -3.65
C ASP A 39 4.55 -9.70 -4.31
N GLY A 40 5.26 -8.59 -4.52
CA GLY A 40 4.69 -7.31 -4.98
C GLY A 40 3.73 -7.40 -6.17
N PRO A 41 4.15 -7.91 -7.35
CA PRO A 41 3.28 -8.01 -8.52
C PRO A 41 2.03 -8.87 -8.29
N TRP A 42 2.15 -9.96 -7.53
CA TRP A 42 1.04 -10.84 -7.18
C TRP A 42 0.04 -10.11 -6.27
N ARG A 43 0.53 -9.38 -5.26
CA ARG A 43 -0.30 -8.61 -4.33
C ARG A 43 -1.02 -7.44 -5.01
N VAL A 44 -0.37 -6.76 -5.96
CA VAL A 44 -1.01 -5.74 -6.79
C VAL A 44 -2.19 -6.33 -7.57
N PHE A 45 -2.01 -7.50 -8.18
CA PHE A 45 -3.11 -8.18 -8.87
C PHE A 45 -4.22 -8.62 -7.91
N TYR A 46 -3.87 -9.21 -6.76
CA TYR A 46 -4.85 -9.62 -5.75
C TYR A 46 -5.70 -8.44 -5.25
N TYR A 47 -5.08 -7.27 -5.03
CA TYR A 47 -5.78 -6.05 -4.65
C TYR A 47 -6.88 -5.68 -5.67
N TRP A 48 -6.56 -5.70 -6.97
CA TRP A 48 -7.54 -5.45 -8.02
C TRP A 48 -8.59 -6.55 -8.13
N LEU A 49 -8.18 -7.82 -7.97
CA LEU A 49 -9.11 -8.94 -7.95
C LEU A 49 -10.11 -8.79 -6.80
N GLY A 50 -9.70 -8.37 -5.60
CA GLY A 50 -10.60 -8.13 -4.48
C GLY A 50 -11.75 -7.15 -4.78
N MET A 51 -11.55 -6.22 -5.72
CA MET A 51 -12.56 -5.26 -6.18
C MET A 51 -13.49 -5.83 -7.27
N PHE A 52 -12.91 -6.53 -8.25
CA PHE A 52 -13.57 -7.03 -9.46
C PHE A 52 -13.81 -8.54 -9.46
N ARG A 53 -13.69 -9.21 -8.31
CA ARG A 53 -13.86 -10.66 -8.23
C ARG A 53 -15.29 -11.03 -8.61
N GLN A 54 -15.40 -12.03 -9.47
CA GLN A 54 -16.63 -12.69 -9.88
C GLN A 54 -17.73 -11.68 -10.21
N VAL A 55 -17.45 -10.75 -11.13
CA VAL A 55 -18.39 -9.68 -11.50
C VAL A 55 -19.70 -10.19 -12.12
N ARG A 56 -19.78 -11.45 -12.55
CA ARG A 56 -20.96 -12.04 -13.20
C ARG A 56 -21.52 -13.19 -12.36
N ASN A 57 -22.85 -13.30 -12.34
CA ASN A 57 -23.53 -14.45 -11.74
C ASN A 57 -23.42 -15.70 -12.62
N PRO A 58 -23.51 -16.91 -12.03
CA PRO A 58 -23.69 -18.13 -12.79
C PRO A 58 -24.93 -18.10 -13.69
N ASP A 59 -25.00 -19.05 -14.63
CA ASP A 59 -26.20 -19.26 -15.44
C ASP A 59 -27.42 -19.70 -14.61
N GLU A 60 -28.61 -19.73 -15.22
CA GLU A 60 -29.87 -20.06 -14.53
C GLU A 60 -29.85 -21.47 -13.90
N THR A 61 -29.02 -22.37 -14.44
CA THR A 61 -28.87 -23.72 -13.90
C THR A 61 -27.96 -23.78 -12.67
N GLY A 62 -27.15 -22.74 -12.43
CA GLY A 62 -26.12 -22.72 -11.40
C GLY A 62 -25.01 -23.74 -11.65
N THR A 63 -24.78 -24.14 -12.91
CA THR A 63 -23.77 -25.15 -13.28
C THR A 63 -22.69 -24.62 -14.20
N ALA A 64 -22.91 -23.47 -14.86
CA ALA A 64 -21.89 -22.74 -15.59
C ALA A 64 -21.47 -21.50 -14.79
N PHE A 65 -20.33 -21.61 -14.12
CA PHE A 65 -19.76 -20.52 -13.35
C PHE A 65 -18.79 -19.69 -14.21
N PRO A 66 -18.94 -18.36 -14.26
CA PRO A 66 -17.94 -17.50 -14.88
C PRO A 66 -16.61 -17.59 -14.13
N PRO A 67 -15.47 -17.42 -14.82
CA PRO A 67 -14.19 -17.25 -14.14
C PRO A 67 -14.25 -16.18 -13.06
N ASN A 68 -13.61 -16.41 -11.91
CA ASN A 68 -13.60 -15.45 -10.82
C ASN A 68 -12.82 -14.16 -11.17
N ASP A 69 -11.98 -14.21 -12.18
CA ASP A 69 -11.18 -13.12 -12.76
C ASP A 69 -11.67 -12.70 -14.16
N GLU A 70 -12.90 -13.09 -14.56
CA GLU A 70 -13.48 -12.82 -15.89
C GLU A 70 -13.43 -11.33 -16.29
N PHE A 71 -13.47 -10.43 -15.30
CA PHE A 71 -13.25 -9.00 -15.52
C PHE A 71 -11.94 -8.71 -16.27
N PHE A 72 -10.81 -9.26 -15.83
CA PHE A 72 -9.51 -9.00 -16.46
C PHE A 72 -9.36 -9.70 -17.80
N GLN A 73 -10.11 -10.78 -18.03
CA GLN A 73 -10.06 -11.55 -19.26
C GLN A 73 -10.89 -10.91 -20.38
N ILE A 74 -11.97 -10.19 -20.03
CA ILE A 74 -12.95 -9.65 -20.99
C ILE A 74 -13.31 -8.20 -20.67
N TYR A 75 -13.96 -7.97 -19.52
CA TYR A 75 -14.68 -6.70 -19.27
C TYR A 75 -13.78 -5.49 -19.08
N GLN A 76 -12.53 -5.69 -18.66
CA GLN A 76 -11.52 -4.63 -18.58
C GLN A 76 -11.23 -4.01 -19.95
N LEU A 77 -11.39 -4.80 -21.02
CA LEU A 77 -11.05 -4.44 -22.40
C LEU A 77 -12.22 -3.82 -23.16
N LEU A 78 -13.45 -3.94 -22.65
CA LEU A 78 -14.63 -3.40 -23.33
C LEU A 78 -14.72 -1.90 -23.13
N ASN A 79 -14.70 -1.17 -24.24
CA ASN A 79 -15.04 0.25 -24.23
C ASN A 79 -16.57 0.40 -24.13
N PRO A 80 -17.10 1.08 -23.10
CA PRO A 80 -18.54 1.24 -22.92
C PRO A 80 -19.23 1.97 -24.08
N THR A 81 -18.52 2.78 -24.89
CA THR A 81 -19.09 3.40 -26.10
C THR A 81 -19.28 2.40 -27.26
N GLU A 82 -18.65 1.24 -27.18
CA GLU A 82 -18.66 0.22 -28.24
C GLU A 82 -19.43 -1.05 -27.83
N SER A 83 -19.46 -1.38 -26.54
CA SER A 83 -20.13 -2.57 -26.00
C SER A 83 -20.54 -2.37 -24.55
N GLU A 84 -21.80 -2.67 -24.23
CA GLU A 84 -22.36 -2.59 -22.88
C GLU A 84 -22.47 -3.98 -22.23
N TRP A 85 -22.31 -4.06 -20.91
CA TRP A 85 -22.45 -5.29 -20.12
C TRP A 85 -22.84 -5.00 -18.66
N PRO A 86 -23.55 -5.91 -17.95
CA PRO A 86 -24.23 -7.11 -18.48
C PRO A 86 -25.48 -6.80 -19.29
N VAL A 87 -26.00 -7.83 -19.97
CA VAL A 87 -27.27 -7.74 -20.71
C VAL A 87 -28.46 -8.09 -19.80
N SER A 88 -28.28 -9.06 -18.90
CA SER A 88 -29.24 -9.42 -17.84
C SER A 88 -29.20 -8.43 -16.67
N GLY A 89 -30.30 -8.33 -15.92
CA GLY A 89 -30.40 -7.42 -14.77
C GLY A 89 -29.42 -7.75 -13.63
N PRO A 90 -29.10 -6.79 -12.76
CA PRO A 90 -28.27 -7.05 -11.58
C PRO A 90 -28.94 -8.09 -10.66
N GLY A 91 -28.16 -9.05 -10.16
CA GLY A 91 -28.68 -10.15 -9.34
C GLY A 91 -29.32 -11.30 -10.13
N ASP A 92 -29.70 -11.09 -11.39
CA ASP A 92 -30.24 -12.15 -12.25
C ASP A 92 -29.14 -13.14 -12.71
N PRO A 93 -29.50 -14.35 -13.17
CA PRO A 93 -28.56 -15.25 -13.82
C PRO A 93 -27.83 -14.61 -14.99
N GLU A 94 -26.51 -14.82 -15.07
CA GLU A 94 -25.58 -14.16 -15.99
C GLU A 94 -25.55 -12.61 -15.94
N GLY A 95 -26.28 -12.00 -15.00
CA GLY A 95 -26.27 -10.59 -14.71
C GLY A 95 -25.12 -10.17 -13.80
N ALA A 96 -25.12 -8.90 -13.38
CA ALA A 96 -24.09 -8.37 -12.49
C ALA A 96 -24.21 -9.04 -11.11
N ASN A 97 -23.11 -9.60 -10.62
CA ASN A 97 -23.04 -10.12 -9.26
C ASN A 97 -22.87 -8.97 -8.27
N VAL A 98 -23.91 -8.66 -7.50
CA VAL A 98 -23.93 -7.58 -6.50
C VAL A 98 -23.14 -7.91 -5.22
N ALA A 99 -22.58 -9.12 -5.08
CA ALA A 99 -21.57 -9.40 -4.05
C ALA A 99 -20.19 -8.83 -4.42
N SER A 100 -19.93 -8.58 -5.71
CA SER A 100 -18.69 -7.92 -6.15
C SER A 100 -18.70 -6.45 -5.74
N GLN A 101 -17.63 -5.98 -5.10
CA GLN A 101 -17.55 -4.63 -4.50
C GLN A 101 -17.89 -3.51 -5.51
N MET A 102 -17.38 -3.61 -6.74
CA MET A 102 -17.63 -2.64 -7.80
C MET A 102 -19.09 -2.62 -8.27
N ASN A 103 -19.72 -3.79 -8.38
CA ASN A 103 -21.10 -3.89 -8.82
C ASN A 103 -22.07 -3.46 -7.71
N ALA A 104 -21.76 -3.80 -6.46
CA ALA A 104 -22.51 -3.36 -5.28
C ALA A 104 -22.53 -1.84 -5.15
N PHE A 105 -21.42 -1.17 -5.48
CA PHE A 105 -21.38 0.29 -5.51
C PHE A 105 -22.37 0.88 -6.54
N VAL A 106 -22.42 0.32 -7.74
CA VAL A 106 -23.28 0.85 -8.82
C VAL A 106 -24.75 0.52 -8.60
N PHE A 107 -25.08 -0.76 -8.38
CA PHE A 107 -26.47 -1.25 -8.33
C PHE A 107 -27.05 -1.36 -6.92
N GLY A 108 -26.26 -1.08 -5.88
CA GLY A 108 -26.66 -1.36 -4.51
C GLY A 108 -26.65 -2.85 -4.19
N ALA A 109 -26.91 -3.16 -2.92
CA ALA A 109 -27.20 -4.52 -2.48
C ALA A 109 -27.98 -4.50 -1.17
N GLU A 110 -29.06 -5.30 -1.12
CA GLU A 110 -29.88 -5.46 0.09
C GLU A 110 -29.05 -5.93 1.31
N ALA A 111 -28.04 -6.77 1.07
CA ALA A 111 -27.13 -7.26 2.12
C ALA A 111 -26.33 -6.15 2.84
N PHE A 112 -26.19 -4.97 2.21
CA PHE A 112 -25.51 -3.81 2.78
C PHE A 112 -26.47 -2.68 3.17
N ASP A 113 -27.79 -2.86 3.00
CA ASP A 113 -28.78 -1.77 3.09
C ASP A 113 -28.37 -0.54 2.25
N LEU A 114 -27.89 -0.84 1.04
CA LEU A 114 -27.33 0.13 0.12
C LEU A 114 -28.18 0.18 -1.16
N ASP A 115 -28.72 1.35 -1.46
CA ASP A 115 -29.40 1.64 -2.71
C ASP A 115 -28.41 1.79 -3.89
N GLU A 116 -28.91 1.63 -5.11
CA GLU A 116 -28.15 1.96 -6.32
C GLU A 116 -27.65 3.41 -6.32
N GLU A 117 -26.52 3.65 -6.99
CA GLU A 117 -25.85 4.97 -6.98
C GLU A 117 -26.77 6.11 -7.41
N SER A 118 -27.63 5.89 -8.40
CA SER A 118 -28.59 6.89 -8.88
C SER A 118 -29.60 7.33 -7.82
N ASN A 119 -29.96 6.45 -6.88
CA ASN A 119 -30.88 6.78 -5.78
C ASN A 119 -30.13 7.36 -4.57
N ARG A 120 -28.84 7.04 -4.43
CA ARG A 120 -27.97 7.65 -3.41
C ARG A 120 -27.61 9.08 -3.74
N LEU A 121 -27.61 9.46 -5.02
CA LEU A 121 -27.38 10.83 -5.46
C LEU A 121 -28.72 11.58 -5.55
N PRO A 122 -28.87 12.75 -4.92
CA PRO A 122 -30.13 13.49 -4.92
C PRO A 122 -30.44 14.04 -6.32
N GLU A 123 -31.73 14.24 -6.60
CA GLU A 123 -32.14 14.97 -7.80
C GLU A 123 -31.87 16.47 -7.60
N TRP A 124 -30.92 16.99 -8.36
CA TRP A 124 -30.43 18.36 -8.23
C TRP A 124 -31.04 19.32 -9.25
N LEU A 125 -30.91 20.62 -8.97
CA LEU A 125 -31.30 21.67 -9.89
C LEU A 125 -30.47 21.60 -11.18
N VAL A 126 -31.13 21.61 -12.32
CA VAL A 126 -30.50 21.63 -13.65
C VAL A 126 -30.36 23.06 -14.16
N ILE A 127 -29.29 23.35 -14.91
CA ILE A 127 -29.24 24.63 -15.63
C ILE A 127 -30.31 24.61 -16.72
N SER A 128 -31.20 25.60 -16.70
CA SER A 128 -32.16 25.89 -17.77
C SER A 128 -31.71 27.10 -18.59
N ASP A 129 -32.20 27.23 -19.81
CA ASP A 129 -32.14 28.49 -20.57
C ASP A 129 -33.56 29.13 -20.60
N PRO A 130 -33.76 30.33 -20.02
CA PRO A 130 -32.76 31.18 -19.36
C PRO A 130 -32.29 30.62 -18.02
N MET A 131 -31.08 31.04 -17.61
CA MET A 131 -30.46 30.66 -16.35
C MET A 131 -31.35 31.06 -15.16
N PRO A 132 -31.49 30.19 -14.13
CA PRO A 132 -32.23 30.53 -12.92
C PRO A 132 -31.72 31.84 -12.29
N SER A 133 -32.64 32.62 -11.74
CA SER A 133 -32.31 33.84 -11.01
C SER A 133 -31.46 33.52 -9.78
N GLN A 134 -30.68 34.50 -9.30
CA GLN A 134 -29.85 34.33 -8.10
C GLN A 134 -30.67 33.94 -6.86
N ALA A 135 -31.96 34.28 -6.82
CA ALA A 135 -32.88 33.86 -5.76
C ALA A 135 -33.20 32.35 -5.87
N GLU A 136 -33.51 31.85 -7.07
CA GLU A 136 -33.76 30.42 -7.31
C GLU A 136 -32.51 29.58 -7.04
N ILE A 137 -31.33 30.10 -7.43
CA ILE A 137 -30.03 29.50 -7.14
C ILE A 137 -29.80 29.39 -5.63
N TRP A 138 -30.13 30.44 -4.87
CA TRP A 138 -29.95 30.44 -3.42
C TRP A 138 -30.85 29.42 -2.73
N GLU A 139 -32.13 29.33 -3.11
CA GLU A 139 -33.04 28.32 -2.57
C GLU A 139 -32.58 26.90 -2.91
N ALA A 140 -32.13 26.65 -4.14
CA ALA A 140 -31.54 25.36 -4.52
C ALA A 140 -30.32 25.01 -3.66
N ALA A 141 -29.44 25.98 -3.39
CA ALA A 141 -28.28 25.78 -2.55
C ALA A 141 -28.66 25.40 -1.10
N LYS A 142 -29.77 25.94 -0.59
CA LYS A 142 -30.29 25.60 0.74
C LYS A 142 -30.78 24.16 0.80
N ASP A 143 -31.51 23.72 -0.22
CA ASP A 143 -31.98 22.33 -0.33
C ASP A 143 -30.80 21.34 -0.40
N GLN A 144 -29.71 21.71 -1.10
CA GLN A 144 -28.51 20.88 -1.20
C GLN A 144 -27.73 20.78 0.11
N ARG A 145 -27.57 21.90 0.83
CA ARG A 145 -26.88 21.95 2.13
C ARG A 145 -27.66 21.25 3.23
N GLY A 146 -28.99 21.44 3.26
CA GLY A 146 -29.82 20.98 4.36
C GLY A 146 -29.35 21.52 5.72
N GLY A 147 -29.57 20.74 6.79
CA GLY A 147 -29.30 21.15 8.16
C GLY A 147 -28.59 20.12 9.02
N TYR A 148 -27.86 20.60 10.02
CA TYR A 148 -27.27 19.82 11.10
C TYR A 148 -27.67 20.42 12.44
N ASP A 149 -28.23 19.59 13.32
CA ASP A 149 -28.47 19.93 14.73
C ASP A 149 -27.28 19.45 15.59
N PRO A 150 -26.42 20.37 16.05
CA PRO A 150 -25.29 20.04 16.92
C PRO A 150 -25.67 19.62 18.35
N ASP A 151 -26.92 19.81 18.81
CA ASP A 151 -27.36 19.42 20.15
C ASP A 151 -27.88 17.97 20.19
N SER A 152 -28.57 17.52 19.13
CA SER A 152 -29.06 16.13 19.02
C SER A 152 -28.15 15.22 18.19
N GLY A 153 -27.32 15.79 17.31
CA GLY A 153 -26.56 15.06 16.30
C GLY A 153 -27.35 14.75 15.01
N GLY A 154 -28.62 15.19 14.94
CA GLY A 154 -29.46 15.00 13.76
C GLY A 154 -28.90 15.71 12.54
N ILE A 155 -28.87 15.01 11.41
CA ILE A 155 -28.45 15.56 10.12
C ILE A 155 -29.50 15.27 9.06
N ALA A 156 -29.79 16.27 8.25
CA ALA A 156 -30.61 16.14 7.05
C ALA A 156 -29.96 16.99 5.97
N SER A 157 -28.90 16.46 5.35
CA SER A 157 -28.07 17.21 4.41
C SER A 157 -27.82 16.36 3.17
N PRO A 158 -28.59 16.56 2.08
CA PRO A 158 -28.51 15.68 0.91
C PRO A 158 -27.08 15.55 0.36
N ALA A 159 -26.34 16.66 0.22
CA ALA A 159 -24.97 16.60 -0.30
C ALA A 159 -24.02 15.87 0.65
N TYR A 160 -24.16 16.12 1.95
CA TYR A 160 -23.30 15.54 2.97
C TYR A 160 -23.58 14.05 3.19
N ASP A 161 -24.85 13.63 3.15
CA ASP A 161 -25.29 12.25 3.34
C ASP A 161 -24.89 11.38 2.13
N SER A 162 -25.16 11.85 0.91
CA SER A 162 -24.79 11.15 -0.33
C SER A 162 -23.29 10.91 -0.47
N ALA A 163 -22.46 11.81 0.05
CA ALA A 163 -21.02 11.66 0.05
C ALA A 163 -20.52 10.53 0.99
N ARG A 164 -21.42 9.87 1.73
CA ARG A 164 -21.07 8.95 2.83
C ARG A 164 -21.75 7.60 2.73
N GLU A 165 -22.84 7.50 1.97
CA GLU A 165 -23.63 6.27 1.80
C GLU A 165 -22.79 5.05 1.35
N HIS A 166 -21.78 5.24 0.50
CA HIS A 166 -20.95 4.14 0.00
C HIS A 166 -20.12 3.43 1.08
N TRP A 167 -19.98 4.02 2.27
CA TRP A 167 -19.28 3.38 3.40
C TRP A 167 -20.05 2.23 4.04
N LYS A 168 -21.33 2.04 3.69
CA LYS A 168 -22.08 0.82 4.01
C LYS A 168 -21.48 -0.44 3.34
N LEU A 169 -20.69 -0.28 2.27
CA LEU A 169 -19.96 -1.40 1.64
C LEU A 169 -18.82 -1.89 2.53
N ARG A 170 -19.10 -2.93 3.33
CA ARG A 170 -18.15 -3.55 4.25
C ARG A 170 -18.19 -5.07 4.11
N PHE A 171 -17.03 -5.66 3.91
CA PHE A 171 -16.87 -7.11 3.77
C PHE A 171 -16.22 -7.70 5.03
N SER A 172 -16.61 -8.93 5.38
CA SER A 172 -15.90 -9.70 6.40
C SER A 172 -14.44 -9.90 6.01
N ARG A 173 -13.51 -9.92 6.98
CA ARG A 173 -12.07 -10.22 6.75
C ARG A 173 -11.84 -11.63 6.17
N THR A 174 -12.82 -12.52 6.30
CA THR A 174 -12.82 -13.88 5.72
C THR A 174 -13.44 -13.94 4.33
N SER A 175 -13.97 -12.83 3.82
CA SER A 175 -14.54 -12.74 2.48
C SER A 175 -13.44 -12.70 1.41
N PRO A 176 -13.67 -13.32 0.24
CA PRO A 176 -12.81 -13.15 -0.92
C PRO A 176 -12.98 -11.77 -1.61
N HIS A 177 -13.94 -10.95 -1.16
CA HIS A 177 -14.21 -9.61 -1.68
C HIS A 177 -13.74 -8.53 -0.69
N GLY A 178 -13.33 -7.37 -1.22
CA GLY A 178 -13.16 -6.14 -0.43
C GLY A 178 -11.97 -6.09 0.54
N ASN A 179 -11.07 -7.09 0.50
CA ASN A 179 -9.92 -7.18 1.40
C ASN A 179 -8.59 -7.09 0.65
N SER A 180 -7.57 -6.51 1.29
CA SER A 180 -6.18 -6.69 0.90
C SER A 180 -5.75 -8.13 1.20
N TYR A 181 -4.57 -8.55 0.71
CA TYR A 181 -4.11 -9.89 1.01
C TYR A 181 -3.82 -10.04 2.50
N GLY A 182 -3.21 -9.01 3.11
CA GLY A 182 -2.78 -9.02 4.50
C GLY A 182 -1.43 -9.71 4.68
N GLY A 183 -1.14 -10.07 5.92
CA GLY A 183 0.11 -10.67 6.37
C GLY A 183 0.05 -11.02 7.85
N PHE A 184 1.20 -11.13 8.49
CA PHE A 184 1.30 -11.34 9.93
C PHE A 184 1.17 -10.00 10.66
N ILE A 185 -0.05 -9.69 11.09
CA ILE A 185 -0.43 -8.40 11.67
C ILE A 185 -0.57 -8.58 13.19
N PRO A 186 -0.22 -7.58 14.02
CA PRO A 186 -0.48 -7.64 15.45
C PRO A 186 -1.99 -7.80 15.74
N GLU A 187 -2.37 -8.83 16.49
CA GLU A 187 -3.70 -8.95 17.08
C GLU A 187 -3.84 -8.13 18.36
N PRO A 188 -5.03 -7.75 18.82
CA PRO A 188 -5.21 -7.24 20.18
C PRO A 188 -4.74 -8.26 21.23
N GLU A 189 -4.27 -7.82 22.38
CA GLU A 189 -3.85 -8.71 23.46
C GLU A 189 -5.04 -9.57 23.94
N VAL A 190 -4.82 -10.87 24.14
CA VAL A 190 -5.84 -11.75 24.72
C VAL A 190 -5.89 -11.52 26.23
N ASN A 191 -7.06 -11.17 26.76
CA ASN A 191 -7.30 -11.02 28.19
C ASN A 191 -7.13 -12.38 28.90
N MET A 192 -6.52 -12.38 30.09
CA MET A 192 -6.31 -13.58 30.90
C MET A 192 -7.61 -14.33 31.25
N THR A 193 -8.75 -13.62 31.24
CA THR A 193 -10.07 -14.24 31.45
C THR A 193 -10.70 -14.53 30.09
N GLY A 194 -10.82 -15.82 29.72
CA GLY A 194 -11.48 -16.24 28.48
C GLY A 194 -12.99 -16.01 28.49
N CYS A 195 -13.62 -16.02 27.31
CA CYS A 195 -15.06 -15.94 27.20
C CYS A 195 -15.73 -17.28 27.54
N GLU A 196 -17.00 -17.22 27.93
CA GLU A 196 -17.85 -18.41 27.97
C GLU A 196 -18.21 -18.82 26.54
N ASP A 197 -18.31 -20.13 26.30
CA ASP A 197 -18.78 -20.67 25.02
C ASP A 197 -20.31 -20.43 24.88
N PRO A 198 -20.75 -19.68 23.85
CA PRO A 198 -22.18 -19.41 23.63
C PRO A 198 -22.97 -20.66 23.21
N ASP A 199 -22.35 -21.67 22.60
CA ASP A 199 -23.01 -22.93 22.20
C ASP A 199 -22.05 -24.12 22.22
N LEU A 200 -21.99 -24.83 23.35
CA LEU A 200 -21.18 -26.04 23.54
C LEU A 200 -21.50 -27.21 22.58
N THR A 201 -22.51 -27.11 21.70
CA THR A 201 -22.99 -28.20 20.84
C THR A 201 -22.59 -28.09 19.37
N ASP A 202 -22.08 -26.94 18.92
CA ASP A 202 -21.71 -26.71 17.51
C ASP A 202 -20.26 -27.14 17.17
N GLY A 203 -19.44 -27.40 18.18
CA GLY A 203 -18.03 -27.78 18.03
C GLY A 203 -17.10 -26.60 17.73
N VAL A 204 -17.60 -25.36 17.81
CA VAL A 204 -16.82 -24.13 17.71
C VAL A 204 -16.32 -23.77 19.12
N PRO A 205 -15.01 -23.54 19.32
CA PRO A 205 -14.50 -23.17 20.64
C PRO A 205 -14.99 -21.78 21.06
N ALA A 206 -15.05 -21.54 22.37
CA ALA A 206 -15.37 -20.23 22.95
C ALA A 206 -14.52 -19.11 22.31
N PRO A 207 -15.11 -17.94 22.01
CA PRO A 207 -14.38 -16.83 21.40
C PRO A 207 -13.23 -16.37 22.30
N ARG A 208 -12.13 -15.92 21.68
CA ARG A 208 -11.02 -15.30 22.43
C ARG A 208 -11.47 -13.93 22.95
N ASN A 209 -11.12 -13.63 24.20
CA ASN A 209 -11.41 -12.34 24.82
C ASN A 209 -10.28 -11.36 24.50
N TYR A 210 -10.52 -10.39 23.62
CA TYR A 210 -9.52 -9.45 23.15
C TYR A 210 -9.60 -8.10 23.89
N ILE A 211 -8.45 -7.48 24.16
CA ILE A 211 -8.36 -6.12 24.72
C ILE A 211 -8.25 -5.13 23.56
N ILE A 212 -9.37 -4.50 23.22
CA ILE A 212 -9.40 -3.45 22.20
C ILE A 212 -8.84 -2.15 22.79
N LYS A 213 -8.02 -1.40 22.04
CA LYS A 213 -7.43 -0.14 22.49
C LYS A 213 -7.24 0.87 21.35
N PHE A 214 -7.24 2.16 21.71
CA PHE A 214 -7.05 3.29 20.79
C PHE A 214 -6.01 4.24 21.34
N THR A 215 -5.07 4.68 20.49
CA THR A 215 -3.98 5.58 20.85
C THR A 215 -4.13 6.94 20.18
N SER A 216 -3.95 8.02 20.94
CA SER A 216 -4.00 9.38 20.42
C SER A 216 -2.74 9.72 19.62
N LEU A 217 -2.90 10.19 18.39
CA LEU A 217 -1.88 10.77 17.53
C LEU A 217 -1.35 12.12 18.03
N THR A 218 -2.06 12.78 18.97
CA THR A 218 -1.68 14.11 19.46
C THR A 218 -0.73 14.02 20.66
N ASP A 219 -1.02 13.12 21.60
CA ASP A 219 -0.29 13.03 22.87
C ASP A 219 0.11 11.61 23.29
N GLY A 220 -0.25 10.59 22.50
CA GLY A 220 0.05 9.18 22.79
C GLY A 220 -0.81 8.55 23.88
N THR A 221 -1.87 9.20 24.36
CA THR A 221 -2.77 8.61 25.36
C THR A 221 -3.49 7.38 24.83
N VAL A 222 -3.67 6.34 25.67
CA VAL A 222 -4.29 5.07 25.29
C VAL A 222 -5.61 4.87 26.04
N VAL A 223 -6.67 4.54 25.32
CA VAL A 223 -7.95 4.08 25.87
C VAL A 223 -8.11 2.59 25.59
N SER A 224 -8.37 1.79 26.62
CA SER A 224 -8.51 0.32 26.51
C SER A 224 -9.85 -0.16 27.03
N TYR A 225 -10.40 -1.20 26.40
CA TYR A 225 -11.66 -1.83 26.79
C TYR A 225 -11.45 -3.14 27.56
N PRO A 226 -12.38 -3.53 28.45
CA PRO A 226 -12.23 -4.72 29.30
C PRO A 226 -12.17 -6.05 28.54
N GLY A 227 -12.76 -6.14 27.35
CA GLY A 227 -12.83 -7.38 26.59
C GLY A 227 -13.74 -7.32 25.36
N THR A 228 -13.88 -8.47 24.68
CA THR A 228 -14.79 -8.69 23.53
C THR A 228 -15.79 -9.83 23.75
N CYS A 229 -15.93 -10.34 24.98
CA CYS A 229 -16.92 -11.40 25.25
C CYS A 229 -18.36 -10.94 25.02
N GLN A 230 -19.16 -11.83 24.45
CA GLN A 230 -20.58 -11.61 24.21
C GLN A 230 -21.42 -12.01 25.44
N PRO A 231 -22.50 -11.29 25.75
CA PRO A 231 -23.39 -11.61 26.87
C PRO A 231 -24.13 -12.94 26.62
N ASN A 232 -24.02 -13.87 27.57
CA ASN A 232 -24.78 -15.12 27.56
C ASN A 232 -26.15 -14.90 28.24
N PRO A 233 -27.27 -15.43 27.70
CA PRO A 233 -28.57 -15.37 28.36
C PRO A 233 -28.64 -16.02 29.77
N SER A 234 -27.61 -16.75 30.21
CA SER A 234 -27.63 -17.54 31.46
C SER A 234 -26.49 -17.27 32.47
N GLY A 235 -25.55 -16.35 32.22
CA GLY A 235 -24.45 -16.03 33.13
C GLY A 235 -23.57 -14.86 32.67
N SER A 236 -22.91 -14.18 33.62
CA SER A 236 -21.91 -13.10 33.49
C SER A 236 -22.29 -11.90 32.59
N SER A 237 -22.52 -10.71 33.17
CA SER A 237 -22.78 -9.47 32.41
C SER A 237 -21.46 -8.93 31.84
N TYR A 238 -21.36 -8.89 30.52
CA TYR A 238 -20.24 -8.33 29.74
C TYR A 238 -20.67 -7.00 29.09
N ASP A 239 -21.47 -6.22 29.81
CA ASP A 239 -22.15 -5.01 29.31
C ASP A 239 -21.15 -3.96 28.78
N ASP A 240 -19.98 -3.85 29.41
CA ASP A 240 -18.88 -2.93 29.09
C ASP A 240 -17.84 -3.52 28.10
N HIS A 241 -18.04 -4.76 27.62
CA HIS A 241 -17.20 -5.34 26.60
C HIS A 241 -17.59 -4.83 25.21
N VAL A 242 -16.59 -4.77 24.32
CA VAL A 242 -16.77 -4.38 22.93
C VAL A 242 -17.57 -5.46 22.20
N ALA A 243 -18.76 -5.10 21.75
CA ALA A 243 -19.58 -5.92 20.87
C ALA A 243 -18.95 -5.97 19.47
N TYR A 244 -18.56 -4.80 18.94
CA TYR A 244 -17.81 -4.65 17.69
C TYR A 244 -17.20 -3.24 17.57
N VAL A 245 -16.19 -3.11 16.71
CA VAL A 245 -15.65 -1.82 16.27
C VAL A 245 -16.07 -1.59 14.83
N ALA A 246 -16.81 -0.51 14.59
CA ALA A 246 -17.12 -0.04 13.26
C ALA A 246 -16.14 1.07 12.85
N SER A 247 -15.42 0.83 11.76
CA SER A 247 -14.43 1.75 11.22
C SER A 247 -15.07 2.61 10.12
N LEU A 248 -15.32 3.88 10.42
CA LEU A 248 -15.76 4.88 9.44
C LEU A 248 -14.60 5.80 9.08
N PRO A 249 -14.59 6.46 7.90
CA PRO A 249 -13.38 7.15 7.44
C PRO A 249 -12.97 8.38 8.24
N TRP A 250 -13.85 8.89 9.10
CA TRP A 250 -13.53 9.98 10.01
C TRP A 250 -13.31 9.52 11.45
N ALA A 251 -13.73 8.31 11.85
CA ALA A 251 -13.63 7.84 13.22
C ALA A 251 -13.83 6.32 13.38
N TYR A 252 -13.27 5.77 14.45
CA TYR A 252 -13.68 4.48 14.99
C TYR A 252 -14.91 4.65 15.88
N TYR A 253 -15.90 3.78 15.71
CA TYR A 253 -17.07 3.66 16.56
C TYR A 253 -16.94 2.36 17.33
N VAL A 254 -16.71 2.45 18.63
CA VAL A 254 -16.62 1.28 19.50
C VAL A 254 -17.96 1.09 20.17
N VAL A 255 -18.64 0.01 19.81
CA VAL A 255 -19.97 -0.30 20.34
C VAL A 255 -19.82 -1.34 21.45
N LEU A 256 -20.31 -1.01 22.63
CA LEU A 256 -20.34 -1.91 23.78
C LEU A 256 -21.63 -2.73 23.82
N ASN A 257 -21.63 -3.86 24.52
CA ASN A 257 -22.79 -4.76 24.60
C ASN A 257 -24.03 -4.12 25.26
N ASP A 258 -23.85 -3.08 26.09
CA ASP A 258 -24.94 -2.28 26.66
C ASP A 258 -25.53 -1.22 25.72
N GLY A 259 -24.94 -1.07 24.53
CA GLY A 259 -25.32 -0.08 23.53
C GLY A 259 -24.61 1.27 23.65
N THR A 260 -23.67 1.43 24.58
CA THR A 260 -22.78 2.60 24.64
C THR A 260 -21.90 2.64 23.39
N ILE A 261 -21.68 3.85 22.84
CA ILE A 261 -20.88 4.07 21.64
C ILE A 261 -19.82 5.12 21.94
N ASP A 262 -18.56 4.72 21.89
CA ASP A 262 -17.41 5.64 21.96
C ASP A 262 -16.89 5.95 20.55
N VAL A 263 -16.54 7.21 20.29
CA VAL A 263 -16.12 7.69 18.96
C VAL A 263 -14.71 8.25 19.00
N TYR A 264 -13.81 7.70 18.18
CA TYR A 264 -12.40 8.10 18.10
C TYR A 264 -12.06 8.65 16.72
N PRO A 265 -11.98 9.98 16.53
CA PRO A 265 -11.68 10.57 15.23
C PRO A 265 -10.34 10.12 14.66
N TYR A 266 -10.31 9.72 13.39
CA TYR A 266 -9.12 9.21 12.70
C TYR A 266 -7.96 10.20 12.61
N ARG A 267 -8.27 11.50 12.66
CA ARG A 267 -7.28 12.59 12.72
C ARG A 267 -6.51 12.63 14.04
N GLU A 268 -7.12 12.12 15.10
CA GLU A 268 -6.60 12.20 16.47
C GLU A 268 -6.24 10.82 17.01
N TRP A 269 -6.76 9.74 16.42
CA TRP A 269 -6.68 8.41 16.98
C TRP A 269 -6.37 7.36 15.93
N ILE A 270 -5.60 6.37 16.35
CA ILE A 270 -5.40 5.11 15.65
C ILE A 270 -5.90 3.97 16.54
N GLU A 271 -6.50 2.95 15.93
CA GLU A 271 -6.77 1.68 16.60
C GLU A 271 -5.45 0.94 16.82
N GLY A 272 -5.22 0.47 18.05
CA GLY A 272 -3.92 -0.04 18.44
C GLY A 272 -2.91 1.10 18.72
N PRO A 273 -1.59 0.90 18.48
CA PRO A 273 -0.99 -0.33 17.96
C PRO A 273 -1.31 -1.49 18.88
N TYR A 274 -1.84 -2.56 18.29
CA TYR A 274 -2.06 -3.77 19.05
C TYR A 274 -0.77 -4.51 19.24
N THR A 275 -0.79 -5.33 20.28
CA THR A 275 0.42 -5.95 20.72
C THR A 275 0.19 -7.39 21.14
N GLY A 276 -0.70 -8.10 20.48
CA GLY A 276 -0.77 -9.55 20.55
C GLY A 276 0.37 -10.18 19.75
N GLU A 277 0.37 -11.50 19.71
CA GLU A 277 1.20 -12.25 18.76
C GLU A 277 0.81 -11.89 17.31
N GLY A 278 1.78 -11.98 16.40
CA GLY A 278 1.56 -11.76 14.97
C GLY A 278 0.74 -12.89 14.38
N VAL A 279 -0.48 -12.60 13.93
CA VAL A 279 -1.38 -13.59 13.33
C VAL A 279 -1.63 -13.26 11.88
N LEU A 280 -1.74 -14.32 11.07
CA LEU A 280 -2.05 -14.20 9.65
C LEU A 280 -3.49 -13.69 9.46
N GLN A 281 -3.63 -12.43 9.02
CA GLN A 281 -4.94 -11.78 8.87
C GLN A 281 -5.02 -10.92 7.61
N LYS A 282 -6.23 -10.78 7.07
CA LYS A 282 -6.57 -9.81 6.01
C LYS A 282 -7.02 -8.47 6.60
N ARG A 283 -6.90 -7.41 5.81
CA ARG A 283 -7.41 -6.06 6.13
C ARG A 283 -8.40 -5.60 5.06
N GLU A 284 -9.24 -4.63 5.41
CA GLU A 284 -10.08 -3.97 4.41
C GLU A 284 -9.18 -3.32 3.36
N ASN A 285 -9.45 -3.55 2.07
CA ASN A 285 -8.63 -2.99 1.01
C ASN A 285 -8.77 -1.46 0.91
N GLY A 286 -9.81 -0.84 1.46
CA GLY A 286 -10.17 0.60 1.33
C GLY A 286 -10.43 1.06 -0.12
N ALA A 287 -10.75 0.13 -1.02
CA ALA A 287 -10.80 0.34 -2.46
C ALA A 287 -11.80 1.41 -2.90
N VAL A 288 -12.96 1.50 -2.25
CA VAL A 288 -14.04 2.40 -2.68
C VAL A 288 -13.58 3.87 -2.68
N ASN A 289 -12.95 4.35 -1.61
CA ASN A 289 -12.48 5.75 -1.60
C ASN A 289 -11.38 6.01 -2.64
N ARG A 290 -10.52 5.02 -2.93
CA ARG A 290 -9.55 5.11 -4.03
C ARG A 290 -10.20 5.15 -5.39
N MET A 291 -11.30 4.41 -5.58
CA MET A 291 -12.10 4.50 -6.80
C MET A 291 -12.65 5.90 -6.98
N LEU A 292 -13.21 6.50 -5.92
CA LEU A 292 -13.70 7.88 -5.96
C LEU A 292 -12.56 8.84 -6.30
N ASN A 293 -11.39 8.66 -5.68
CA ASN A 293 -10.21 9.45 -6.00
C ASN A 293 -9.77 9.27 -7.47
N THR A 294 -9.86 8.06 -8.02
CA THR A 294 -9.57 7.79 -9.43
C THR A 294 -10.58 8.45 -10.35
N PHE A 295 -11.87 8.43 -10.00
CA PHE A 295 -12.92 9.10 -10.79
C PHE A 295 -12.72 10.62 -10.83
N ILE A 296 -12.55 11.28 -9.67
CA ILE A 296 -12.41 12.75 -9.65
C ILE A 296 -11.16 13.21 -10.40
N ARG A 297 -10.09 12.40 -10.43
CA ARG A 297 -8.88 12.67 -11.21
C ARG A 297 -9.13 12.84 -12.70
N GLU A 298 -10.22 12.30 -13.24
CA GLU A 298 -10.56 12.40 -14.67
C GLU A 298 -11.02 13.81 -15.09
N PHE A 299 -11.34 14.72 -14.15
CA PHE A 299 -11.79 16.08 -14.44
C PHE A 299 -10.62 17.01 -14.82
N ARG A 300 -9.91 16.60 -15.86
CA ARG A 300 -8.65 17.21 -16.32
C ARG A 300 -8.52 17.30 -17.83
N GLY A 301 -9.52 16.88 -18.60
CA GLY A 301 -9.45 16.82 -20.06
C GLY A 301 -9.47 15.39 -20.61
N THR A 302 -9.90 15.29 -21.87
CA THR A 302 -10.05 14.03 -22.62
C THR A 302 -8.70 13.42 -23.00
N ASP A 303 -8.67 12.12 -23.32
CA ASP A 303 -7.45 11.45 -23.79
C ASP A 303 -6.78 12.19 -24.97
N ALA A 304 -7.57 12.68 -25.94
CA ALA A 304 -7.07 13.43 -27.08
C ALA A 304 -6.45 14.79 -26.71
N GLU A 305 -7.03 15.49 -25.72
CA GLU A 305 -6.45 16.73 -25.19
C GLU A 305 -5.16 16.43 -24.43
N ARG A 306 -5.13 15.36 -23.62
CA ARG A 306 -3.95 14.91 -22.88
C ARG A 306 -2.79 14.52 -23.77
N GLU A 307 -3.03 14.06 -25.00
CA GLU A 307 -1.95 13.78 -25.97
C GLU A 307 -1.35 15.04 -26.61
N ASN A 308 -1.98 16.21 -26.48
CA ASN A 308 -1.52 17.46 -27.08
C ASN A 308 -0.41 18.12 -26.24
N ASN A 309 0.65 18.61 -26.90
CA ASN A 309 1.74 19.35 -26.27
C ASN A 309 1.32 20.67 -25.59
N GLN A 310 0.12 21.19 -25.87
CA GLN A 310 -0.44 22.41 -25.24
C GLN A 310 -1.27 22.14 -23.98
N TYR A 311 -1.56 20.88 -23.68
CA TYR A 311 -2.32 20.45 -22.51
C TYR A 311 -1.70 20.99 -21.21
N HIS A 312 -2.54 21.47 -20.31
CA HIS A 312 -2.08 21.91 -18.99
C HIS A 312 -3.13 21.67 -17.90
N LEU A 313 -2.67 21.18 -16.75
CA LEU A 313 -3.53 20.89 -15.61
C LEU A 313 -4.22 22.13 -15.02
N GLY A 314 -3.82 23.35 -15.39
CA GLY A 314 -4.50 24.57 -14.98
C GLY A 314 -5.94 24.74 -15.52
N ASN A 315 -6.35 23.97 -16.54
CA ASN A 315 -7.74 23.90 -17.00
C ASN A 315 -8.51 22.69 -16.42
N ALA A 316 -7.90 21.93 -15.52
CA ALA A 316 -8.62 20.91 -14.77
C ALA A 316 -9.49 21.58 -13.69
N PHE A 317 -10.40 20.80 -13.08
CA PHE A 317 -11.14 21.27 -11.90
C PHE A 317 -10.14 21.80 -10.84
N ASP A 318 -10.47 22.92 -10.20
CA ASP A 318 -9.56 23.60 -9.25
C ASP A 318 -9.59 22.88 -7.89
N PHE A 319 -8.96 21.70 -7.85
CA PHE A 319 -8.86 20.88 -6.65
C PHE A 319 -8.12 21.60 -5.53
N HIS A 320 -7.10 22.41 -5.86
CA HIS A 320 -6.38 23.19 -4.84
C HIS A 320 -7.32 24.12 -4.10
N ARG A 321 -8.06 24.98 -4.80
CA ARG A 321 -9.04 25.88 -4.17
C ARG A 321 -10.19 25.12 -3.50
N PHE A 322 -10.65 24.02 -4.10
CA PHE A 322 -11.77 23.26 -3.58
C PHE A 322 -11.45 22.68 -2.21
N PHE A 323 -10.28 22.04 -2.06
CA PHE A 323 -9.91 21.43 -0.79
C PHE A 323 -9.41 22.44 0.24
N THR A 324 -8.86 23.59 -0.13
CA THR A 324 -8.37 24.57 0.87
C THR A 324 -9.45 25.52 1.40
N ALA A 325 -10.55 25.69 0.66
CA ALA A 325 -11.66 26.56 1.06
C ALA A 325 -12.73 25.84 1.89
N GLN A 326 -13.54 26.62 2.62
CA GLN A 326 -14.78 26.13 3.25
C GLN A 326 -15.69 25.45 2.22
N TYR A 327 -16.18 24.27 2.56
CA TYR A 327 -17.12 23.53 1.73
C TYR A 327 -18.45 24.28 1.67
N ARG A 328 -18.84 24.69 0.47
CA ARG A 328 -20.02 25.54 0.24
C ARG A 328 -21.34 24.80 0.39
N LEU A 329 -21.28 23.47 0.39
CA LEU A 329 -22.40 22.57 0.61
C LEU A 329 -22.37 21.93 2.00
N ALA A 330 -21.51 22.41 2.90
CA ALA A 330 -21.56 22.00 4.29
C ALA A 330 -22.96 22.26 4.88
N PRO A 331 -23.46 21.39 5.78
CA PRO A 331 -24.76 21.58 6.41
C PRO A 331 -24.85 22.95 7.07
N ASN A 332 -26.01 23.58 6.97
CA ASN A 332 -26.30 24.80 7.72
C ASN A 332 -26.79 24.44 9.13
N ILE A 333 -26.76 25.37 10.08
CA ILE A 333 -27.35 25.12 11.40
C ILE A 333 -28.84 24.76 11.27
N GLY A 334 -29.26 23.77 12.05
CA GLY A 334 -30.64 23.33 12.15
C GLY A 334 -31.05 23.00 13.59
N THR A 335 -32.32 22.66 13.75
CA THR A 335 -32.90 22.21 15.02
C THR A 335 -33.77 20.99 14.76
N GLU A 336 -33.51 19.90 15.46
CA GLU A 336 -34.25 18.65 15.35
C GLU A 336 -35.47 18.68 16.28
N THR A 337 -36.62 18.26 15.77
CA THR A 337 -37.83 18.01 16.57
C THR A 337 -38.57 16.81 15.98
N ASP A 338 -38.86 15.81 16.82
CA ASP A 338 -39.53 14.57 16.43
C ASP A 338 -38.87 13.84 15.23
N GLY A 339 -37.53 13.86 15.15
CA GLY A 339 -36.77 13.19 14.09
C GLY A 339 -36.61 14.00 12.79
N VAL A 340 -37.04 15.26 12.77
CA VAL A 340 -36.97 16.14 11.60
C VAL A 340 -36.09 17.34 11.90
N VAL A 341 -35.06 17.57 11.07
CA VAL A 341 -34.16 18.72 11.18
C VAL A 341 -34.73 19.90 10.38
N SER A 342 -35.06 20.98 11.09
CA SER A 342 -35.49 22.25 10.49
C SER A 342 -34.31 23.20 10.34
N VAL A 343 -34.04 23.67 9.12
CA VAL A 343 -32.87 24.52 8.81
C VAL A 343 -33.18 26.00 9.05
N ALA A 344 -32.26 26.72 9.70
CA ALA A 344 -32.43 28.13 10.02
C ALA A 344 -31.37 29.00 9.32
N TYR A 345 -31.80 29.97 8.51
CA TYR A 345 -30.92 30.96 7.90
C TYR A 345 -31.13 32.33 8.55
N PRO A 346 -30.09 32.96 9.10
CA PRO A 346 -30.19 34.32 9.62
C PRO A 346 -30.65 35.27 8.52
N ARG A 347 -31.71 36.04 8.78
CA ARG A 347 -32.38 36.84 7.76
C ARG A 347 -32.67 38.26 8.24
N VAL A 348 -32.39 39.24 7.38
CA VAL A 348 -32.82 40.63 7.51
C VAL A 348 -33.85 40.91 6.42
N THR A 349 -35.01 41.46 6.78
CA THR A 349 -36.04 41.86 5.83
C THR A 349 -36.58 43.24 6.20
N VAL A 350 -36.47 44.21 5.28
CA VAL A 350 -36.84 45.61 5.50
C VAL A 350 -37.71 46.10 4.36
N SER A 351 -38.91 46.58 4.67
CA SER A 351 -39.91 47.07 3.69
C SER A 351 -40.25 48.56 3.84
N SER A 352 -39.47 49.28 4.65
CA SER A 352 -39.60 50.73 4.86
C SER A 352 -38.28 51.44 4.60
N ALA A 353 -38.34 52.72 4.23
CA ALA A 353 -37.14 53.53 4.07
C ALA A 353 -36.34 53.62 5.39
N ALA A 354 -35.01 53.66 5.27
CA ALA A 354 -34.07 53.72 6.39
C ALA A 354 -32.88 54.61 6.01
N SER A 355 -32.24 55.24 7.01
CA SER A 355 -31.18 56.22 6.77
C SER A 355 -29.78 55.60 6.84
N ALA A 356 -28.83 56.21 6.12
CA ALA A 356 -27.42 55.86 6.24
C ALA A 356 -26.96 55.91 7.72
N GLY A 357 -26.22 54.88 8.13
CA GLY A 357 -25.72 54.66 9.49
C GLY A 357 -26.61 53.79 10.38
N GLU A 358 -27.85 53.50 9.98
CA GLU A 358 -28.76 52.63 10.74
C GLU A 358 -28.38 51.14 10.60
N PHE A 359 -28.62 50.38 11.67
CA PHE A 359 -28.48 48.93 11.68
C PHE A 359 -29.82 48.27 11.35
N LEU A 360 -29.79 47.31 10.42
CA LEU A 360 -31.00 46.60 9.99
C LEU A 360 -31.29 45.43 10.96
N PRO A 361 -32.55 45.19 11.32
CA PRO A 361 -32.91 44.11 12.24
C PRO A 361 -32.99 42.76 11.53
N PHE A 362 -32.39 41.75 12.15
CA PHE A 362 -32.65 40.34 11.90
C PHE A 362 -34.05 39.94 12.37
N VAL A 363 -34.70 39.10 11.58
CA VAL A 363 -36.05 38.58 11.84
C VAL A 363 -36.03 37.83 13.17
N ALA A 364 -36.88 38.26 14.11
CA ALA A 364 -37.00 37.71 15.47
C ALA A 364 -35.79 37.88 16.41
N GLU A 365 -34.71 38.58 16.00
CA GLU A 365 -33.46 38.65 16.77
C GLU A 365 -32.95 40.08 17.05
N GLY A 366 -33.51 41.10 16.40
CA GLY A 366 -33.07 42.50 16.59
C GLY A 366 -31.84 42.85 15.75
N GLU A 367 -30.99 43.80 16.15
CA GLU A 367 -29.91 44.33 15.29
C GLU A 367 -28.65 43.44 15.19
N ALA A 368 -28.65 42.26 15.79
CA ALA A 368 -27.47 41.40 15.88
C ALA A 368 -27.85 39.93 15.88
N HIS A 369 -27.10 39.12 15.15
CA HIS A 369 -27.22 37.66 15.13
C HIS A 369 -25.89 37.02 15.56
N GLY A 370 -25.95 36.11 16.54
CA GLY A 370 -24.77 35.45 17.09
C GLY A 370 -24.52 34.09 16.45
N TYR A 371 -23.31 33.87 15.93
CA TYR A 371 -22.92 32.60 15.34
C TYR A 371 -22.51 31.58 16.40
N ARG A 372 -22.88 30.32 16.17
CA ARG A 372 -22.51 29.19 17.03
C ARG A 372 -21.04 28.79 16.81
N SER A 373 -20.39 28.34 17.88
CA SER A 373 -19.05 27.76 17.81
C SER A 373 -19.03 26.55 16.88
N GLY A 374 -18.03 26.48 15.99
CA GLY A 374 -17.95 25.44 14.96
C GLY A 374 -18.76 25.76 13.69
N PHE A 375 -19.37 26.95 13.60
CA PHE A 375 -20.09 27.42 12.43
C PHE A 375 -19.53 28.76 11.92
N VAL A 376 -19.64 28.98 10.61
CA VAL A 376 -19.05 30.14 9.90
C VAL A 376 -20.02 30.79 8.92
N LEU A 377 -19.87 32.11 8.77
CA LEU A 377 -20.41 32.89 7.67
C LEU A 377 -19.51 32.71 6.44
N ASN A 378 -19.98 31.97 5.44
CA ASN A 378 -19.28 31.79 4.16
C ASN A 378 -19.91 32.60 3.03
N SER A 379 -21.24 32.67 2.98
CA SER A 379 -21.95 33.40 1.93
C SER A 379 -23.27 33.99 2.40
N PHE A 380 -23.81 34.91 1.61
CA PHE A 380 -25.14 35.46 1.83
C PHE A 380 -25.81 35.86 0.52
N TYR A 381 -27.12 35.74 0.50
CA TYR A 381 -27.98 36.28 -0.54
C TYR A 381 -28.39 37.71 -0.20
N ALA A 382 -28.40 38.58 -1.20
CA ALA A 382 -28.94 39.92 -1.11
C ALA A 382 -29.90 40.17 -2.28
N GLY A 383 -31.17 40.39 -1.96
CA GLY A 383 -32.23 40.59 -2.93
C GLY A 383 -33.09 41.79 -2.55
N ALA A 384 -33.61 42.48 -3.55
CA ALA A 384 -34.53 43.56 -3.28
C ALA A 384 -35.48 43.83 -4.45
N SER A 385 -36.65 44.38 -4.12
CA SER A 385 -37.69 44.76 -5.08
C SER A 385 -38.17 46.19 -4.79
N GLY A 386 -38.49 46.94 -5.86
CA GLY A 386 -38.98 48.31 -5.75
C GLY A 386 -37.96 49.32 -5.23
N LEU A 387 -36.65 49.09 -5.35
CA LEU A 387 -35.64 50.09 -4.96
C LEU A 387 -35.65 51.32 -5.88
N ALA A 388 -35.57 52.51 -5.28
CA ALA A 388 -35.54 53.77 -6.02
C ALA A 388 -34.14 54.17 -6.53
N GLY A 389 -33.09 53.49 -6.08
CA GLY A 389 -31.68 53.74 -6.45
C GLY A 389 -30.75 52.70 -5.81
N SER A 390 -29.44 52.80 -6.03
CA SER A 390 -28.49 51.87 -5.42
C SER A 390 -28.43 52.02 -3.90
N VAL A 391 -28.36 50.89 -3.18
CA VAL A 391 -28.15 50.86 -1.72
C VAL A 391 -26.86 50.12 -1.39
N THR A 392 -26.08 50.66 -0.45
CA THR A 392 -24.84 50.04 0.03
C THR A 392 -25.03 49.59 1.48
N VAL A 393 -24.67 48.35 1.77
CA VAL A 393 -24.69 47.76 3.12
C VAL A 393 -23.31 47.25 3.51
N GLU A 394 -22.99 47.35 4.79
CA GLU A 394 -21.81 46.77 5.42
C GLU A 394 -22.22 45.64 6.38
N LEU A 395 -21.53 44.52 6.27
CA LEU A 395 -21.53 43.46 7.27
C LEU A 395 -20.47 43.77 8.32
N MET A 396 -20.88 43.83 9.57
CA MET A 396 -20.06 44.27 10.69
C MET A 396 -19.85 43.12 11.68
N ASP A 397 -18.63 42.97 12.17
CA ASP A 397 -18.28 42.20 13.36
C ASP A 397 -17.70 43.17 14.40
N GLY A 398 -18.51 43.50 15.41
CA GLY A 398 -18.24 44.63 16.29
C GLY A 398 -18.12 45.95 15.51
N ASP A 399 -16.91 46.53 15.53
CA ASP A 399 -16.58 47.78 14.79
C ASP A 399 -15.87 47.50 13.45
N THR A 400 -15.56 46.23 13.14
CA THR A 400 -14.85 45.83 11.92
C THR A 400 -15.83 45.60 10.78
N VAL A 401 -15.58 46.21 9.63
CA VAL A 401 -16.32 45.90 8.40
C VAL A 401 -15.76 44.61 7.81
N LEU A 402 -16.57 43.54 7.84
CA LEU A 402 -16.22 42.26 7.20
C LEU A 402 -16.36 42.36 5.68
N ARG A 403 -17.42 43.03 5.20
CA ARG A 403 -17.69 43.20 3.78
C ARG A 403 -18.62 44.37 3.51
N GLU A 404 -18.35 45.10 2.44
CA GLU A 404 -19.23 46.12 1.89
C GLU A 404 -19.79 45.66 0.54
N VAL A 405 -21.11 45.77 0.34
CA VAL A 405 -21.75 45.44 -0.94
C VAL A 405 -22.71 46.53 -1.36
N THR A 406 -22.72 46.83 -2.66
CA THR A 406 -23.66 47.77 -3.29
C THR A 406 -24.62 47.02 -4.19
N LEU A 407 -25.91 47.15 -3.90
CA LEU A 407 -27.02 46.62 -4.68
C LEU A 407 -27.50 47.70 -5.62
N THR A 408 -27.43 47.46 -6.93
CA THR A 408 -27.90 48.39 -7.96
C THR A 408 -29.12 47.78 -8.64
N PRO A 409 -30.31 48.42 -8.54
CA PRO A 409 -31.52 47.89 -9.15
C PRO A 409 -31.50 48.00 -10.67
N ASP A 410 -32.23 47.11 -11.33
CA ASP A 410 -32.58 47.22 -12.74
C ASP A 410 -33.68 48.28 -12.99
N GLU A 411 -34.13 48.40 -14.24
CA GLU A 411 -35.18 49.36 -14.64
C GLU A 411 -36.53 49.14 -13.91
N SER A 412 -36.76 47.95 -13.35
CA SER A 412 -37.96 47.60 -12.58
C SER A 412 -37.81 47.84 -11.07
N GLY A 413 -36.63 48.26 -10.61
CA GLY A 413 -36.32 48.42 -9.19
C GLY A 413 -35.87 47.12 -8.52
N ALA A 414 -35.56 46.06 -9.28
CA ALA A 414 -35.21 44.74 -8.75
C ALA A 414 -33.70 44.46 -8.83
N VAL A 415 -33.18 43.71 -7.86
CA VAL A 415 -31.79 43.23 -7.84
C VAL A 415 -31.72 41.95 -7.01
N SER A 416 -30.93 40.97 -7.45
CA SER A 416 -30.63 39.78 -6.64
C SER A 416 -29.20 39.31 -6.92
N ARG A 417 -28.46 38.96 -5.87
CA ARG A 417 -27.08 38.51 -5.99
C ARG A 417 -26.64 37.71 -4.77
N ILE A 418 -25.82 36.68 -5.00
CA ILE A 418 -25.12 35.94 -3.95
C ILE A 418 -23.71 36.53 -3.80
N TYR A 419 -23.27 36.66 -2.55
CA TYR A 419 -21.95 37.15 -2.21
C TYR A 419 -21.23 36.12 -1.32
N PHE A 420 -19.98 35.83 -1.65
CA PHE A 420 -19.09 34.97 -0.86
C PHE A 420 -18.09 35.80 -0.10
N MET A 421 -17.84 35.46 1.16
CA MET A 421 -16.82 36.12 1.98
C MET A 421 -15.42 35.91 1.39
N THR A 422 -14.51 36.87 1.63
CA THR A 422 -13.10 36.73 1.23
C THR A 422 -12.34 35.78 2.16
N GLU A 423 -12.72 35.78 3.43
CA GLU A 423 -12.27 34.85 4.47
C GLU A 423 -13.49 34.44 5.28
N ASP A 424 -13.56 33.18 5.69
CA ASP A 424 -14.64 32.69 6.55
C ASP A 424 -14.55 33.36 7.93
N SER A 425 -15.70 33.69 8.52
CA SER A 425 -15.76 34.42 9.79
C SER A 425 -16.80 33.77 10.71
N THR A 426 -16.56 33.83 12.02
CA THR A 426 -17.54 33.54 13.07
C THR A 426 -17.84 34.84 13.82
N PRO A 427 -18.75 35.69 13.28
CA PRO A 427 -18.99 37.02 13.83
C PRO A 427 -19.47 36.99 15.28
N ALA A 428 -19.04 37.97 16.09
CA ALA A 428 -19.30 38.01 17.52
C ALA A 428 -19.95 39.33 18.00
N PRO A 429 -21.19 39.69 17.60
CA PRO A 429 -22.14 39.10 16.65
C PRO A 429 -22.18 39.83 15.29
N LEU A 430 -22.82 39.22 14.27
CA LEU A 430 -23.04 39.83 12.95
C LEU A 430 -24.06 40.97 13.05
N ARG A 431 -23.74 42.13 12.46
CA ARG A 431 -24.67 43.27 12.30
C ARG A 431 -24.63 43.79 10.86
N VAL A 432 -25.75 44.33 10.39
CA VAL A 432 -25.85 44.91 9.03
C VAL A 432 -26.08 46.41 9.13
N ARG A 433 -25.16 47.22 8.60
CA ARG A 433 -25.24 48.69 8.60
C ARG A 433 -25.53 49.22 7.21
N LEU A 434 -26.42 50.21 7.09
CA LEU A 434 -26.60 50.97 5.85
C LEU A 434 -25.50 52.02 5.69
N VAL A 435 -24.86 52.07 4.52
CA VAL A 435 -23.90 53.13 4.15
C VAL A 435 -24.60 54.25 3.39
N THR A 436 -25.64 53.92 2.62
CA THR A 436 -26.47 54.88 1.89
C THR A 436 -27.94 54.76 2.32
N ASP A 437 -28.73 55.80 2.06
CA ASP A 437 -30.17 55.77 2.38
C ASP A 437 -30.90 54.68 1.58
N LEU A 438 -31.70 53.86 2.26
CA LEU A 438 -32.58 52.88 1.65
C LEU A 438 -33.91 53.55 1.31
N THR A 439 -34.27 53.57 0.02
CA THR A 439 -35.52 54.17 -0.46
C THR A 439 -36.21 53.28 -1.49
N PHE A 440 -37.55 53.25 -1.44
CA PHE A 440 -38.39 52.44 -2.31
C PHE A 440 -39.28 53.31 -3.21
N VAL A 441 -39.54 52.85 -4.43
CA VAL A 441 -40.42 53.48 -5.41
C VAL A 441 -41.84 53.54 -4.85
N ASP A 442 -42.46 54.72 -4.88
CA ASP A 442 -43.82 54.97 -4.37
C ASP A 442 -44.08 54.52 -2.91
N GLY A 443 -43.03 54.31 -2.12
CA GLY A 443 -43.11 53.85 -0.73
C GLY A 443 -43.40 52.36 -0.57
N GLY A 444 -43.30 51.55 -1.63
CA GLY A 444 -43.48 50.11 -1.60
C GLY A 444 -42.27 49.36 -2.17
N GLY A 445 -41.73 48.41 -1.41
CA GLY A 445 -40.60 47.57 -1.80
C GLY A 445 -40.09 46.75 -0.62
N GLU A 446 -39.07 45.94 -0.86
CA GLU A 446 -38.44 45.09 0.15
C GLU A 446 -36.96 44.90 -0.15
N LEU A 447 -36.12 44.97 0.88
CA LEU A 447 -34.73 44.52 0.90
C LEU A 447 -34.63 43.29 1.80
N THR A 448 -34.08 42.20 1.28
CA THR A 448 -33.86 40.94 1.99
C THR A 448 -32.39 40.55 1.90
N LEU A 449 -31.79 40.24 3.06
CA LEU A 449 -30.47 39.63 3.17
C LEU A 449 -30.63 38.32 3.94
N GLU A 450 -30.09 37.23 3.42
CA GLU A 450 -30.12 35.92 4.07
C GLU A 450 -28.71 35.33 4.10
N PHE A 451 -28.23 34.94 5.29
CA PHE A 451 -26.84 34.59 5.55
C PHE A 451 -26.71 33.08 5.80
N THR A 452 -25.59 32.48 5.43
CA THR A 452 -25.28 31.11 5.86
C THR A 452 -24.73 31.08 7.28
N GLU A 453 -25.03 30.02 8.01
CA GLU A 453 -24.32 29.58 9.21
C GLU A 453 -23.94 28.11 9.01
N LEU A 454 -22.84 27.88 8.29
CA LEU A 454 -22.41 26.54 7.87
C LEU A 454 -21.49 25.89 8.88
N VAL A 455 -21.56 24.57 9.01
CA VAL A 455 -20.55 23.78 9.73
C VAL A 455 -19.17 24.12 9.16
N GLN A 456 -18.23 24.52 10.02
CA GLN A 456 -16.85 24.80 9.63
C GLN A 456 -16.19 23.49 9.17
N TYR A 457 -16.04 23.34 7.86
CA TYR A 457 -15.66 22.08 7.24
C TYR A 457 -14.99 22.34 5.89
N LYS A 458 -13.80 21.77 5.70
CA LYS A 458 -13.13 21.71 4.40
C LYS A 458 -13.46 20.36 3.75
N PRO A 459 -13.71 20.32 2.43
CA PRO A 459 -14.20 19.10 1.78
C PRO A 459 -13.16 17.99 1.74
N GLN A 460 -13.64 16.78 1.48
CA GLN A 460 -12.89 15.53 1.35
C GLN A 460 -13.12 14.92 -0.05
N VAL A 461 -12.36 13.88 -0.40
CA VAL A 461 -12.43 13.21 -1.73
C VAL A 461 -13.85 12.75 -2.06
N ASN A 462 -14.60 12.28 -1.08
CA ASN A 462 -15.98 11.83 -1.25
C ASN A 462 -16.96 12.99 -1.49
N ASP A 463 -16.70 14.19 -0.95
CA ASP A 463 -17.50 15.38 -1.25
C ASP A 463 -17.21 15.87 -2.68
N ALA A 464 -15.95 15.79 -3.12
CA ALA A 464 -15.57 16.07 -4.51
C ALA A 464 -16.24 15.09 -5.47
N TYR A 465 -16.35 13.81 -5.11
CA TYR A 465 -17.09 12.82 -5.89
C TYR A 465 -18.55 13.24 -6.10
N VAL A 466 -19.29 13.61 -5.05
CA VAL A 466 -20.70 14.04 -5.18
C VAL A 466 -20.80 15.26 -6.10
N VAL A 467 -19.96 16.28 -5.87
CA VAL A 467 -19.95 17.50 -6.68
C VAL A 467 -19.76 17.18 -8.15
N LEU A 468 -18.71 16.42 -8.46
CA LEU A 468 -18.28 16.16 -9.83
C LEU A 468 -19.20 15.16 -10.54
N ARG A 469 -19.61 14.09 -9.85
CA ARG A 469 -20.51 13.06 -10.40
C ARG A 469 -21.89 13.63 -10.74
N SER A 470 -22.40 14.54 -9.90
CA SER A 470 -23.68 15.20 -10.14
C SER A 470 -23.59 16.29 -11.21
N ALA A 471 -22.50 17.07 -11.24
CA ALA A 471 -22.30 18.10 -12.25
C ALA A 471 -22.05 17.53 -13.65
N SER A 472 -21.43 16.36 -13.76
CA SER A 472 -21.11 15.70 -15.03
C SER A 472 -22.14 14.72 -15.55
N ALA A 473 -23.23 14.44 -14.82
CA ALA A 473 -24.22 13.44 -15.26
C ALA A 473 -24.78 13.76 -16.66
N LEU A 474 -24.96 12.71 -17.47
CA LEU A 474 -25.30 12.76 -18.89
C LEU A 474 -26.33 11.68 -19.24
N SER A 475 -27.15 11.94 -20.25
CA SER A 475 -28.02 10.90 -20.83
C SER A 475 -27.29 9.96 -21.80
N SER A 476 -25.99 10.18 -22.06
CA SER A 476 -25.15 9.40 -22.98
C SER A 476 -24.29 8.38 -22.25
N THR A 477 -23.77 7.38 -22.97
CA THR A 477 -22.90 6.34 -22.43
C THR A 477 -21.42 6.65 -22.67
N PRO A 478 -20.54 6.54 -21.67
CA PRO A 478 -20.81 6.47 -20.23
C PRO A 478 -21.45 7.73 -19.65
N ASP A 479 -22.23 7.55 -18.58
CA ASP A 479 -22.94 8.60 -17.87
C ASP A 479 -21.96 9.43 -17.01
N GLY A 480 -21.34 10.44 -17.64
CA GLY A 480 -20.60 11.50 -16.96
C GLY A 480 -19.12 11.26 -16.74
N ILE A 481 -18.39 10.79 -17.77
CA ILE A 481 -16.92 10.75 -17.76
C ILE A 481 -16.37 12.16 -17.48
N GLY A 482 -15.22 12.23 -16.80
CA GLY A 482 -14.40 13.43 -16.69
C GLY A 482 -14.39 14.21 -18.01
N PRO A 483 -14.95 15.42 -18.02
CA PRO A 483 -15.25 16.11 -19.26
C PRO A 483 -13.98 16.72 -19.86
N ASN A 484 -14.13 17.35 -21.04
CA ASN A 484 -13.05 18.12 -21.63
C ASN A 484 -12.55 19.24 -20.70
N GLU A 485 -11.37 19.81 -20.99
CA GLU A 485 -10.76 20.86 -20.15
C GLU A 485 -11.70 22.06 -19.90
N THR A 486 -12.50 22.43 -20.90
CA THR A 486 -13.40 23.58 -20.79
C THR A 486 -14.51 23.31 -19.78
N GLU A 487 -15.21 22.19 -19.91
CA GLU A 487 -16.31 21.82 -19.04
C GLU A 487 -15.82 21.51 -17.61
N ALA A 488 -14.63 20.92 -17.43
CA ALA A 488 -14.03 20.74 -16.11
C ALA A 488 -13.77 22.07 -15.39
N THR A 489 -13.23 23.06 -16.11
CA THR A 489 -13.03 24.42 -15.61
C THR A 489 -14.36 25.11 -15.30
N GLU A 490 -15.36 24.94 -16.17
CA GLU A 490 -16.68 25.53 -16.00
C GLU A 490 -17.42 24.99 -14.77
N ILE A 491 -17.37 23.67 -14.51
CA ILE A 491 -17.93 23.06 -13.29
C ILE A 491 -17.29 23.67 -12.03
N SER A 492 -15.96 23.86 -12.05
CA SER A 492 -15.24 24.54 -10.96
C SER A 492 -15.75 25.96 -10.76
N ASN A 493 -15.83 26.75 -11.84
CA ASN A 493 -16.27 28.14 -11.79
C ASN A 493 -17.70 28.27 -11.28
N ASP A 494 -18.63 27.43 -11.75
CA ASP A 494 -20.03 27.46 -11.31
C ASP A 494 -20.16 27.18 -9.81
N TYR A 495 -19.46 26.16 -9.31
CA TYR A 495 -19.41 25.86 -7.88
C TYR A 495 -18.89 27.07 -7.08
N PHE A 496 -17.83 27.73 -7.57
CA PHE A 496 -17.25 28.90 -6.93
C PHE A 496 -17.99 30.22 -7.15
N GLU A 497 -18.89 30.31 -8.12
CA GLU A 497 -19.70 31.49 -8.38
C GLU A 497 -21.04 31.43 -7.65
N HIS A 498 -21.62 30.24 -7.51
CA HIS A 498 -22.99 30.07 -7.00
C HIS A 498 -23.08 29.36 -5.66
N GLY A 499 -22.06 28.56 -5.30
CA GLY A 499 -22.04 27.82 -4.04
C GLY A 499 -23.11 26.73 -3.94
N CYS A 500 -23.50 26.19 -5.09
CA CYS A 500 -24.36 25.05 -5.27
C CYS A 500 -23.95 24.27 -6.53
N LEU A 501 -24.51 23.06 -6.66
CA LEU A 501 -24.33 22.17 -7.80
C LEU A 501 -25.37 22.48 -8.87
N PHE A 502 -24.92 22.52 -10.13
CA PHE A 502 -25.79 22.41 -11.27
C PHE A 502 -25.23 21.45 -12.29
N ASN A 503 -26.13 20.74 -12.94
CA ASN A 503 -25.78 19.96 -14.11
C ASN A 503 -26.03 20.80 -15.37
N ARG A 504 -24.97 21.08 -16.14
CA ARG A 504 -25.02 21.83 -17.42
C ARG A 504 -25.71 21.08 -18.54
N ASN A 505 -25.82 19.77 -18.42
CA ASN A 505 -26.38 18.87 -19.41
C ASN A 505 -27.90 18.68 -19.27
N GLY A 506 -28.54 19.38 -18.33
CA GLY A 506 -30.00 19.36 -18.17
C GLY A 506 -30.53 18.10 -17.47
N ILE A 507 -29.65 17.37 -16.77
CA ILE A 507 -29.97 16.08 -16.12
C ILE A 507 -29.96 16.27 -14.60
N GLY A 508 -31.10 16.05 -13.94
CA GLY A 508 -31.27 16.29 -12.49
C GLY A 508 -30.74 15.15 -11.61
N ALA A 509 -30.82 13.91 -12.08
CA ALA A 509 -30.33 12.74 -11.36
C ALA A 509 -29.32 11.97 -12.23
N ALA A 510 -28.29 11.39 -11.62
CA ALA A 510 -27.42 10.46 -12.31
C ALA A 510 -28.26 9.37 -12.98
N ASN A 511 -27.92 8.99 -14.22
CA ASN A 511 -28.69 8.00 -14.95
C ASN A 511 -28.61 6.67 -14.18
N PRO A 512 -29.74 6.04 -13.81
CA PRO A 512 -29.69 4.67 -13.31
C PRO A 512 -28.96 3.85 -14.36
N ALA A 513 -27.95 3.06 -13.97
CA ALA A 513 -27.02 2.39 -14.88
C ALA A 513 -27.68 1.34 -15.82
N GLY A 514 -29.00 1.34 -15.95
CA GLY A 514 -29.78 0.32 -16.64
C GLY A 514 -29.38 -1.06 -16.13
N ASN A 515 -29.21 -2.00 -17.04
CA ASN A 515 -28.60 -3.29 -16.73
C ASN A 515 -27.07 -3.27 -16.89
N SER A 516 -26.50 -2.18 -17.44
CA SER A 516 -25.15 -2.13 -17.99
C SER A 516 -24.17 -1.41 -17.04
N VAL A 517 -23.45 -2.18 -16.22
CA VAL A 517 -22.53 -1.64 -15.19
C VAL A 517 -21.40 -0.79 -15.76
N ASN A 518 -20.88 -1.15 -16.94
CA ASN A 518 -19.73 -0.46 -17.53
C ASN A 518 -20.05 0.94 -18.08
N THR A 519 -21.32 1.32 -18.12
CA THR A 519 -21.77 2.67 -18.50
C THR A 519 -21.66 3.67 -17.36
N ASN A 520 -21.44 3.19 -16.13
CA ASN A 520 -21.20 4.02 -14.97
C ASN A 520 -19.81 4.67 -15.01
N ALA A 521 -19.73 6.00 -14.85
CA ALA A 521 -18.47 6.72 -15.00
C ALA A 521 -17.42 6.41 -13.92
N VAL A 522 -17.83 6.12 -12.67
CA VAL A 522 -16.90 5.69 -11.62
C VAL A 522 -16.32 4.32 -11.98
N TRP A 523 -17.18 3.39 -12.38
CA TRP A 523 -16.76 2.05 -12.79
C TRP A 523 -15.81 2.09 -13.99
N ASP A 524 -16.08 2.92 -15.01
CA ASP A 524 -15.20 3.08 -16.16
C ASP A 524 -13.85 3.72 -15.82
N ALA A 525 -13.81 4.76 -14.97
CA ALA A 525 -12.56 5.38 -14.53
C ALA A 525 -11.66 4.35 -13.83
N VAL A 526 -12.24 3.54 -12.95
CA VAL A 526 -11.52 2.47 -12.25
C VAL A 526 -11.11 1.36 -13.21
N ARG A 527 -11.96 0.99 -14.19
CA ARG A 527 -11.60 0.05 -15.25
C ARG A 527 -10.36 0.53 -16.01
N ARG A 528 -10.33 1.80 -16.43
CA ARG A 528 -9.17 2.39 -17.14
C ARG A 528 -7.92 2.38 -16.28
N PHE A 529 -8.02 2.70 -14.98
CA PHE A 529 -6.86 2.63 -14.08
C PHE A 529 -6.41 1.18 -13.81
N SER A 530 -7.34 0.23 -13.73
CA SER A 530 -7.01 -1.19 -13.52
C SER A 530 -6.15 -1.78 -14.64
N LYS A 531 -6.07 -1.13 -15.80
CA LYS A 531 -5.20 -1.52 -16.93
C LYS A 531 -3.71 -1.52 -16.58
N VAL A 532 -3.29 -1.12 -15.37
CA VAL A 532 -1.94 -1.38 -14.84
C VAL A 532 -1.67 -2.87 -14.59
N VAL A 533 -2.71 -3.71 -14.56
CA VAL A 533 -2.59 -5.17 -14.61
C VAL A 533 -3.37 -5.73 -15.80
N ARG A 534 -2.90 -6.83 -16.40
CA ARG A 534 -3.58 -7.55 -17.49
C ARG A 534 -3.56 -9.05 -17.28
N VAL A 535 -4.55 -9.74 -17.84
CA VAL A 535 -4.59 -11.21 -17.89
C VAL A 535 -4.69 -11.67 -19.33
N ALA A 536 -3.80 -12.59 -19.73
CA ALA A 536 -3.98 -13.39 -20.93
C ALA A 536 -4.29 -14.83 -20.52
N ARG A 537 -5.31 -15.44 -21.12
CA ARG A 537 -5.68 -16.83 -20.81
C ARG A 537 -4.77 -17.79 -21.59
N ARG A 538 -4.91 -19.08 -21.28
CA ARG A 538 -4.20 -20.14 -21.99
C ARG A 538 -4.54 -20.22 -23.47
N GLN A 539 -5.77 -19.86 -23.87
CA GLN A 539 -6.26 -20.00 -25.24
C GLN A 539 -5.60 -19.01 -26.21
N GLU A 540 -5.07 -17.89 -25.68
CA GLU A 540 -4.33 -16.90 -26.44
C GLU A 540 -2.87 -17.35 -26.64
N PHE A 541 -2.29 -18.13 -25.74
CA PHE A 541 -0.92 -18.62 -25.85
C PHE A 541 -0.78 -19.77 -26.86
N VAL A 542 0.09 -19.58 -27.87
CA VAL A 542 0.15 -20.48 -29.04
C VAL A 542 1.54 -20.97 -29.44
N LYS A 543 2.64 -20.32 -29.03
CA LYS A 543 4.02 -20.79 -29.30
C LYS A 543 4.98 -20.42 -28.17
N TYR A 544 6.07 -21.18 -28.07
CA TYR A 544 7.17 -20.95 -27.12
C TYR A 544 8.51 -21.26 -27.78
N ALA A 545 9.55 -20.51 -27.45
CA ALA A 545 10.92 -20.78 -27.84
C ALA A 545 11.91 -20.32 -26.76
N VAL A 546 13.14 -20.84 -26.83
CA VAL A 546 14.29 -20.34 -26.07
C VAL A 546 15.43 -20.08 -27.03
N GLU A 547 15.76 -18.79 -27.17
CA GLU A 547 16.83 -18.28 -28.03
C GLU A 547 17.74 -17.39 -27.18
N ASP A 548 19.06 -17.57 -27.30
CA ASP A 548 20.07 -16.77 -26.58
C ASP A 548 19.83 -16.64 -25.06
N GLY A 549 19.31 -17.69 -24.44
CA GLY A 549 19.02 -17.73 -23.01
C GLY A 549 17.79 -16.92 -22.58
N LYS A 550 16.92 -16.53 -23.52
CA LYS A 550 15.67 -15.80 -23.27
C LYS A 550 14.46 -16.63 -23.66
N SER A 551 13.40 -16.54 -22.86
CA SER A 551 12.11 -17.12 -23.22
C SER A 551 11.37 -16.20 -24.19
N ILE A 552 10.80 -16.80 -25.22
CA ILE A 552 10.00 -16.11 -26.24
C ILE A 552 8.63 -16.79 -26.32
N LEU A 553 7.56 -16.00 -26.23
CA LEU A 553 6.18 -16.46 -26.20
C LEU A 553 5.39 -15.77 -27.31
N TRP A 554 4.42 -16.48 -27.89
CA TRP A 554 3.48 -15.89 -28.84
C TRP A 554 2.07 -15.99 -28.32
N PHE A 555 1.35 -14.89 -28.43
CA PHE A 555 -0.04 -14.78 -28.05
C PHE A 555 -0.89 -14.30 -29.21
N ARG A 556 -2.12 -14.80 -29.30
CA ARG A 556 -3.18 -14.11 -30.02
C ARG A 556 -3.42 -12.75 -29.36
N ARG A 557 -3.55 -11.72 -30.19
CA ARG A 557 -3.71 -10.34 -29.70
C ARG A 557 -5.02 -10.12 -28.94
N PHE A 558 -6.11 -10.70 -29.43
CA PHE A 558 -7.46 -10.45 -28.92
C PHE A 558 -7.91 -11.53 -27.95
N ALA A 559 -8.73 -11.14 -26.97
CA ALA A 559 -9.30 -12.03 -25.97
C ALA A 559 -10.10 -13.17 -26.61
N PHE A 560 -10.01 -14.35 -26.02
CA PHE A 560 -10.68 -15.54 -26.52
C PHE A 560 -12.19 -15.32 -26.68
N GLY A 561 -12.70 -15.64 -27.88
CA GLY A 561 -14.11 -15.45 -28.24
C GLY A 561 -14.47 -14.04 -28.73
N LEU A 562 -13.56 -13.06 -28.68
CA LEU A 562 -13.82 -11.64 -28.99
C LEU A 562 -12.88 -11.07 -30.07
N HIS A 563 -12.79 -11.75 -31.22
CA HIS A 563 -12.01 -11.34 -32.40
C HIS A 563 -12.88 -10.72 -33.52
N GLY A 564 -14.15 -10.42 -33.21
CA GLY A 564 -15.17 -9.95 -34.16
C GLY A 564 -15.20 -8.43 -34.34
N THR A 565 -16.41 -7.85 -34.41
CA THR A 565 -16.62 -6.42 -34.73
C THR A 565 -16.13 -5.44 -33.66
N THR A 566 -16.04 -5.87 -32.40
CA THR A 566 -15.52 -5.07 -31.28
C THR A 566 -14.38 -5.86 -30.61
N PRO A 567 -13.17 -5.82 -31.18
CA PRO A 567 -12.07 -6.68 -30.74
C PRO A 567 -11.52 -6.23 -29.38
N ALA A 568 -11.46 -7.15 -28.41
CA ALA A 568 -10.90 -6.89 -27.09
C ALA A 568 -9.38 -7.13 -27.09
N ASP A 569 -8.57 -6.09 -27.27
CA ASP A 569 -7.11 -6.17 -27.37
C ASP A 569 -6.45 -6.34 -25.99
N VAL A 570 -5.99 -7.56 -25.67
CA VAL A 570 -5.32 -7.89 -24.40
C VAL A 570 -3.97 -7.16 -24.28
N TRP A 571 -3.36 -6.81 -25.42
CA TRP A 571 -2.04 -6.20 -25.50
C TRP A 571 -2.10 -4.69 -25.74
N GLU A 572 -3.28 -4.07 -25.62
CA GLU A 572 -3.46 -2.62 -25.68
C GLU A 572 -2.61 -1.95 -24.59
N GLY A 573 -1.70 -1.07 -25.02
CA GLY A 573 -0.77 -0.38 -24.13
C GLY A 573 0.40 -1.24 -23.66
N ILE A 574 0.61 -2.44 -24.21
CA ILE A 574 1.79 -3.29 -23.97
C ILE A 574 2.50 -3.59 -25.30
N GLY A 575 1.74 -4.08 -26.27
CA GLY A 575 2.20 -4.36 -27.63
C GLY A 575 2.13 -3.14 -28.54
N PRO A 576 2.65 -3.26 -29.78
CA PRO A 576 2.56 -2.19 -30.76
C PRO A 576 1.09 -1.85 -31.02
N ARG A 577 0.79 -0.55 -31.15
CA ARG A 577 -0.58 -0.09 -31.40
C ARG A 577 -1.26 -0.81 -32.56
N GLN A 578 -2.56 -1.08 -32.43
CA GLN A 578 -3.34 -1.76 -33.47
C GLN A 578 -3.60 -0.86 -34.67
N SER A 579 -3.85 0.42 -34.42
CA SER A 579 -4.21 1.40 -35.43
C SER A 579 -3.01 1.85 -36.26
N ARG A 580 -3.26 2.10 -37.55
CA ARG A 580 -2.29 2.69 -38.48
C ARG A 580 -1.78 4.02 -37.93
N VAL A 581 -0.48 4.29 -38.12
CA VAL A 581 0.20 5.58 -37.92
C VAL A 581 -0.19 6.58 -39.00
N SER A 582 -0.88 7.65 -38.59
CA SER A 582 -1.17 8.78 -39.46
C SER A 582 0.13 9.55 -39.76
N SER A 583 0.17 10.25 -40.89
CA SER A 583 1.38 10.97 -41.29
C SER A 583 1.86 11.93 -40.21
N SER A 584 0.96 12.64 -39.53
CA SER A 584 1.27 13.62 -38.48
C SER A 584 1.65 13.03 -37.12
N GLU A 585 1.62 11.71 -36.96
CA GLU A 585 1.81 11.03 -35.66
C GLU A 585 3.20 10.39 -35.53
N VAL A 586 4.14 10.68 -36.44
CA VAL A 586 5.51 10.17 -36.32
C VAL A 586 6.22 10.89 -35.18
N ALA A 587 6.49 10.14 -34.12
CA ALA A 587 7.12 10.61 -32.90
C ALA A 587 8.62 10.27 -32.87
N THR A 588 9.40 11.13 -32.22
CA THR A 588 10.85 10.95 -32.09
C THR A 588 11.15 9.76 -31.18
N GLY A 589 12.14 8.94 -31.55
CA GLY A 589 12.58 7.79 -30.74
C GLY A 589 11.68 6.56 -30.84
N ILE A 590 10.53 6.65 -31.52
CA ILE A 590 9.65 5.49 -31.75
C ILE A 590 10.09 4.75 -33.01
N THR A 591 10.13 3.41 -32.93
CA THR A 591 10.45 2.55 -34.08
C THR A 591 9.19 2.15 -34.82
N TYR A 592 9.18 2.38 -36.13
CA TYR A 592 8.06 2.09 -37.02
C TYR A 592 8.42 1.03 -38.05
N VAL A 593 7.41 0.35 -38.59
CA VAL A 593 7.50 -0.63 -39.68
C VAL A 593 6.48 -0.31 -40.78
N VAL A 594 6.93 -0.40 -42.04
CA VAL A 594 6.03 -0.30 -43.20
C VAL A 594 5.40 -1.67 -43.45
N ARG A 595 4.07 -1.79 -43.34
CA ARG A 595 3.37 -3.07 -43.55
C ARG A 595 2.90 -3.28 -44.98
N THR A 596 2.59 -2.20 -45.70
CA THR A 596 2.15 -2.21 -47.09
C THR A 596 2.74 -1.03 -47.84
N GLY A 597 2.82 -1.11 -49.18
CA GLY A 597 3.28 -0.01 -50.04
C GLY A 597 4.70 0.48 -49.75
N SER A 598 4.90 1.80 -49.84
CA SER A 598 6.17 2.44 -49.49
C SER A 598 5.97 3.77 -48.75
N VAL A 599 6.91 4.08 -47.85
CA VAL A 599 6.91 5.30 -47.04
C VAL A 599 8.22 6.04 -47.23
N PHE A 600 8.16 7.27 -47.73
CA PHE A 600 9.28 8.19 -47.76
C PHE A 600 9.33 9.03 -46.48
N TYR A 601 10.40 8.85 -45.70
CA TYR A 601 10.62 9.49 -44.42
C TYR A 601 12.09 9.94 -44.28
N ASN A 602 12.30 11.17 -43.81
CA ASN A 602 13.62 11.76 -43.56
C ASN A 602 14.66 11.53 -44.69
N GLY A 603 14.26 11.77 -45.95
CA GLY A 603 15.14 11.63 -47.10
C GLY A 603 15.33 10.21 -47.64
N THR A 604 14.73 9.19 -47.02
CA THR A 604 14.87 7.77 -47.37
C THR A 604 13.52 7.14 -47.68
N ASN A 605 13.45 6.25 -48.68
CA ASN A 605 12.25 5.48 -48.98
C ASN A 605 12.33 4.08 -48.33
N TYR A 606 11.34 3.74 -47.52
CA TYR A 606 11.20 2.47 -46.81
C TYR A 606 10.11 1.63 -47.48
N ALA A 607 10.46 0.41 -47.88
CA ALA A 607 9.54 -0.56 -48.47
C ALA A 607 8.90 -1.45 -47.39
N THR A 608 7.87 -2.21 -47.76
CA THR A 608 7.25 -3.23 -46.89
C THR A 608 8.30 -4.09 -46.15
N GLY A 609 8.12 -4.23 -44.84
CA GLY A 609 8.99 -4.99 -43.93
C GLY A 609 10.19 -4.20 -43.42
N GLN A 610 10.49 -3.03 -43.97
CA GLN A 610 11.57 -2.18 -43.48
C GLN A 610 11.12 -1.33 -42.29
N THR A 611 12.05 -1.07 -41.39
CA THR A 611 11.84 -0.27 -40.18
C THR A 611 12.64 1.03 -40.20
N PHE A 612 12.17 2.03 -39.46
CA PHE A 612 12.92 3.24 -39.17
C PHE A 612 12.56 3.80 -37.78
N VAL A 613 13.44 4.63 -37.23
CA VAL A 613 13.18 5.35 -35.97
C VAL A 613 12.80 6.78 -36.29
N GLY A 614 11.75 7.30 -35.66
CA GLY A 614 11.36 8.70 -35.80
C GLY A 614 12.46 9.65 -35.32
N VAL A 615 12.71 10.70 -36.09
CA VAL A 615 13.78 11.68 -35.87
C VAL A 615 13.21 13.02 -35.43
N ALA A 616 13.91 13.66 -34.49
CA ALA A 616 13.57 14.99 -33.98
C ALA A 616 13.34 16.00 -35.11
N GLY A 617 12.20 16.70 -35.05
CA GLY A 617 11.82 17.73 -36.02
C GLY A 617 11.23 17.22 -37.35
N VAL A 618 11.09 15.90 -37.55
CA VAL A 618 10.46 15.31 -38.75
C VAL A 618 9.23 14.50 -38.34
N THR A 619 8.08 15.16 -38.30
CA THR A 619 6.81 14.59 -37.80
C THR A 619 5.89 14.05 -38.88
N THR A 620 6.29 14.13 -40.16
CA THR A 620 5.46 13.71 -41.30
C THR A 620 6.17 12.74 -42.23
N TYR A 621 5.42 11.81 -42.79
CA TYR A 621 5.86 10.94 -43.88
C TYR A 621 4.98 11.08 -45.12
N THR A 622 5.48 10.68 -46.29
CA THR A 622 4.70 10.65 -47.55
C THR A 622 4.78 9.27 -48.20
N GLY A 623 3.82 8.92 -49.06
CA GLY A 623 3.78 7.61 -49.73
C GLY A 623 2.39 6.98 -49.69
N ASP A 624 2.26 5.83 -50.35
CA ASP A 624 1.03 5.01 -50.37
C ASP A 624 1.04 3.90 -49.32
N GLY A 625 2.14 3.77 -48.57
CA GLY A 625 2.30 2.73 -47.57
C GLY A 625 1.60 2.98 -46.23
N GLU A 626 1.26 1.89 -45.56
CA GLU A 626 0.72 1.89 -44.21
C GLU A 626 1.84 1.70 -43.19
N LEU A 627 1.91 2.62 -42.24
CA LEU A 627 2.92 2.67 -41.19
C LEU A 627 2.31 2.20 -39.87
N TYR A 628 3.04 1.40 -39.11
CA TYR A 628 2.65 0.92 -37.79
C TYR A 628 3.84 1.01 -36.83
N GLU A 629 3.59 1.05 -35.52
CA GLU A 629 4.65 0.83 -34.54
C GLU A 629 5.23 -0.58 -34.70
N HIS A 630 6.54 -0.69 -34.55
CA HIS A 630 7.25 -1.97 -34.64
C HIS A 630 7.37 -2.66 -33.27
N GLU A 631 7.54 -1.86 -32.22
CA GLU A 631 7.86 -2.29 -30.85
C GLU A 631 6.85 -1.66 -29.88
N GLY A 632 6.28 -2.46 -28.99
CA GLY A 632 5.34 -2.01 -27.96
C GLY A 632 6.01 -1.55 -26.68
N ILE A 633 7.15 -2.14 -26.33
CA ILE A 633 7.88 -1.83 -25.09
C ILE A 633 8.78 -0.63 -25.29
N LYS A 634 8.59 0.39 -24.44
CA LYS A 634 9.40 1.60 -24.40
C LYS A 634 10.30 1.53 -23.17
N ALA A 635 11.44 0.85 -23.29
CA ALA A 635 12.41 0.72 -22.20
C ALA A 635 13.16 2.03 -21.90
N THR A 636 13.23 2.92 -22.89
CA THR A 636 13.66 4.31 -22.71
C THR A 636 12.49 5.21 -23.05
N ALA A 637 12.21 6.19 -22.19
CA ALA A 637 11.15 7.15 -22.43
C ALA A 637 11.45 7.95 -23.71
N PRO A 638 10.50 8.07 -24.66
CA PRO A 638 10.65 8.99 -25.77
C PRO A 638 10.51 10.44 -25.28
N PRO A 639 11.00 11.44 -26.04
CA PRO A 639 10.72 12.85 -25.79
C PRO A 639 9.21 13.10 -25.53
N ASN A 640 8.89 13.85 -24.48
CA ASN A 640 7.54 14.13 -23.98
C ASN A 640 6.71 12.88 -23.64
N GLY A 641 7.38 11.78 -23.24
CA GLY A 641 6.70 10.53 -22.92
C GLY A 641 7.29 9.81 -21.72
N TYR A 642 6.80 8.61 -21.49
CA TYR A 642 7.20 7.75 -20.38
C TYR A 642 7.69 6.40 -20.88
N THR A 643 8.45 5.68 -20.06
CA THR A 643 8.66 4.25 -20.25
C THR A 643 7.35 3.48 -20.09
N ASN A 644 7.29 2.30 -20.70
CA ASN A 644 6.17 1.38 -20.59
C ASN A 644 6.69 -0.04 -20.46
N GLU A 645 7.11 -0.38 -19.25
CA GLU A 645 7.77 -1.64 -18.91
C GLU A 645 6.81 -2.53 -18.10
N TRP A 646 6.91 -3.85 -18.28
CA TRP A 646 5.95 -4.82 -17.74
C TRP A 646 6.64 -6.07 -17.23
N LEU A 647 6.09 -6.66 -16.18
CA LEU A 647 6.45 -7.97 -15.64
C LEU A 647 5.43 -9.01 -16.11
N MET A 648 5.90 -10.24 -16.37
CA MET A 648 5.06 -11.38 -16.71
C MET A 648 5.25 -12.51 -15.69
N GLY A 649 4.16 -12.86 -15.01
CA GLY A 649 4.04 -14.03 -14.15
C GLY A 649 3.06 -15.06 -14.73
N VAL A 650 3.18 -16.32 -14.28
CA VAL A 650 2.36 -17.44 -14.78
C VAL A 650 1.85 -18.28 -13.62
N GLU A 651 0.54 -18.48 -13.57
CA GLU A 651 -0.13 -19.40 -12.64
C GLU A 651 -0.53 -20.67 -13.39
N PHE A 652 -0.32 -21.85 -12.78
CA PHE A 652 -0.69 -23.13 -13.40
C PHE A 652 -1.78 -23.84 -12.62
N LYS A 653 -2.76 -24.38 -13.35
CA LYS A 653 -3.86 -25.16 -12.79
C LYS A 653 -3.86 -26.60 -13.31
N ALA A 654 -4.26 -27.51 -12.43
CA ALA A 654 -4.53 -28.91 -12.77
C ALA A 654 -5.80 -29.03 -13.63
N TYR A 655 -5.97 -30.14 -14.34
CA TYR A 655 -7.16 -30.38 -15.17
C TYR A 655 -7.44 -31.88 -15.36
N HIS A 656 -8.65 -32.23 -15.78
CA HIS A 656 -8.99 -33.56 -16.29
C HIS A 656 -9.91 -33.46 -17.53
N PRO A 657 -9.62 -34.15 -18.64
CA PRO A 657 -10.37 -33.97 -19.90
C PRO A 657 -11.79 -34.58 -19.91
N SER A 658 -12.16 -35.38 -18.91
CA SER A 658 -13.52 -35.96 -18.84
C SER A 658 -14.55 -34.90 -18.45
N GLU A 659 -15.64 -34.82 -19.22
CA GLU A 659 -16.77 -33.91 -18.95
C GLU A 659 -17.52 -34.20 -17.63
N THR A 660 -17.35 -35.40 -17.08
CA THR A 660 -17.93 -35.80 -15.79
C THR A 660 -17.02 -35.52 -14.60
N SER A 661 -15.80 -35.05 -14.84
CA SER A 661 -14.86 -34.73 -13.77
C SER A 661 -15.07 -33.30 -13.28
N ILE A 662 -14.91 -33.11 -11.97
CA ILE A 662 -14.92 -31.78 -11.35
C ILE A 662 -13.68 -30.96 -11.73
N TRP A 663 -12.61 -31.61 -12.21
CA TRP A 663 -11.37 -30.98 -12.64
C TRP A 663 -11.37 -30.57 -14.11
N LYS A 664 -12.50 -30.67 -14.81
CA LYS A 664 -12.54 -30.27 -16.22
C LYS A 664 -12.20 -28.78 -16.37
N PRO A 665 -11.57 -28.37 -17.48
CA PRO A 665 -11.09 -27.00 -17.63
C PRO A 665 -12.16 -25.95 -17.33
N SER A 666 -13.38 -26.13 -17.85
CA SER A 666 -14.50 -25.20 -17.63
C SER A 666 -15.04 -25.14 -16.21
N ALA A 667 -14.72 -26.11 -15.35
CA ALA A 667 -15.20 -26.14 -13.96
C ALA A 667 -14.11 -25.74 -12.94
N TYR A 668 -12.82 -25.93 -13.28
CA TYR A 668 -11.72 -25.70 -12.36
C TYR A 668 -10.63 -24.79 -12.95
N SER A 669 -9.92 -25.26 -13.98
CA SER A 669 -8.71 -24.58 -14.48
C SER A 669 -9.00 -23.20 -15.08
N ASP A 670 -10.13 -23.06 -15.75
CA ASP A 670 -10.59 -21.81 -16.37
C ASP A 670 -11.42 -20.95 -15.39
N TYR A 671 -11.75 -21.47 -14.20
CA TYR A 671 -12.56 -20.77 -13.19
C TYR A 671 -11.70 -19.89 -12.26
N TYR A 672 -10.56 -20.41 -11.78
CA TYR A 672 -9.71 -19.69 -10.83
C TYR A 672 -8.63 -18.87 -11.54
N GLY A 673 -8.58 -17.56 -11.30
CA GLY A 673 -7.53 -16.66 -11.79
C GLY A 673 -6.19 -16.85 -11.09
N LEU A 674 -6.18 -16.73 -9.75
CA LEU A 674 -5.01 -17.00 -8.90
C LEU A 674 -5.07 -18.42 -8.35
N MET A 675 -3.95 -19.16 -8.46
CA MET A 675 -3.85 -20.52 -7.95
C MET A 675 -2.40 -20.91 -7.73
N ASN A 676 -2.04 -21.16 -6.47
CA ASN A 676 -0.75 -21.72 -6.13
C ASN A 676 -0.79 -23.24 -6.15
N ARG A 677 -0.28 -23.83 -7.23
CA ARG A 677 -0.17 -25.27 -7.39
C ARG A 677 0.58 -25.97 -6.24
N CYS A 678 1.46 -25.28 -5.52
CA CYS A 678 2.20 -25.86 -4.39
C CYS A 678 1.34 -26.07 -3.16
N HIS A 679 0.12 -25.53 -3.14
CA HIS A 679 -0.89 -25.75 -2.10
C HIS A 679 -2.16 -26.41 -2.63
N PHE A 680 -2.22 -26.69 -3.93
CA PHE A 680 -3.37 -27.38 -4.52
C PHE A 680 -3.57 -28.74 -3.84
N TYR A 681 -4.77 -28.94 -3.29
CA TYR A 681 -5.17 -30.12 -2.54
C TYR A 681 -4.21 -30.46 -1.37
N SER A 682 -3.67 -29.43 -0.69
CA SER A 682 -2.82 -29.56 0.49
C SER A 682 -3.65 -29.87 1.74
N PRO A 683 -3.44 -31.02 2.41
CA PRO A 683 -4.07 -31.31 3.70
C PRO A 683 -3.48 -30.48 4.84
N ASP A 684 -2.25 -29.99 4.68
CA ASP A 684 -1.56 -29.13 5.64
C ASP A 684 -2.41 -27.87 5.90
N ILE A 685 -2.75 -27.16 4.82
CA ILE A 685 -3.59 -25.96 4.87
C ILE A 685 -5.04 -26.32 5.25
N ALA A 686 -5.56 -27.43 4.74
CA ALA A 686 -6.94 -27.82 5.01
C ALA A 686 -7.23 -28.06 6.50
N ASN A 687 -6.20 -28.38 7.31
CA ASN A 687 -6.35 -28.70 8.73
C ASN A 687 -5.76 -27.63 9.67
N ASP A 688 -5.32 -26.49 9.14
CA ASP A 688 -4.89 -25.33 9.92
C ASP A 688 -5.86 -24.17 9.70
N TYR A 689 -6.55 -23.74 10.76
CA TYR A 689 -7.64 -22.76 10.65
C TYR A 689 -7.16 -21.41 10.09
N SER A 690 -6.00 -20.93 10.53
CA SER A 690 -5.46 -19.62 10.16
C SER A 690 -5.19 -19.54 8.65
N THR A 691 -4.49 -20.53 8.10
CA THR A 691 -4.13 -20.58 6.68
C THR A 691 -5.31 -20.96 5.79
N LEU A 692 -6.20 -21.86 6.26
CA LEU A 692 -7.46 -22.19 5.58
C LEU A 692 -8.33 -20.95 5.34
N MET A 693 -8.52 -20.13 6.38
CA MET A 693 -9.32 -18.91 6.25
C MET A 693 -8.61 -17.85 5.41
N HIS A 694 -7.27 -17.79 5.45
CA HIS A 694 -6.51 -16.76 4.76
C HIS A 694 -6.36 -16.97 3.24
N GLY A 695 -6.06 -18.20 2.79
CA GLY A 695 -5.78 -18.48 1.38
C GLY A 695 -6.84 -19.31 0.65
N ALA A 696 -7.75 -19.96 1.38
CA ALA A 696 -8.83 -20.78 0.82
C ALA A 696 -10.23 -20.33 1.25
N PHE A 697 -10.35 -19.26 2.04
CA PHE A 697 -11.62 -18.68 2.50
C PHE A 697 -12.56 -19.69 3.19
N GLY A 698 -11.98 -20.64 3.93
CA GLY A 698 -12.74 -21.69 4.63
C GLY A 698 -13.15 -22.87 3.76
N GLU A 699 -12.78 -22.89 2.47
CA GLU A 699 -13.10 -24.00 1.57
C GLU A 699 -12.24 -25.23 1.87
N GLN A 700 -12.89 -26.35 2.16
CA GLN A 700 -12.22 -27.59 2.56
C GLN A 700 -12.87 -28.81 1.90
N SER A 701 -12.05 -29.67 1.31
CA SER A 701 -12.48 -30.96 0.75
C SER A 701 -12.30 -32.10 1.77
N GLY A 702 -13.18 -32.14 2.78
CA GLY A 702 -13.30 -33.26 3.73
C GLY A 702 -12.02 -33.57 4.53
N GLY A 703 -11.25 -32.54 4.88
CA GLY A 703 -9.96 -32.67 5.59
C GLY A 703 -8.78 -33.14 4.73
N ASN A 704 -9.01 -33.51 3.47
CA ASN A 704 -7.98 -34.09 2.61
C ASN A 704 -7.24 -33.07 1.73
N GLY A 705 -7.74 -31.83 1.66
CA GLY A 705 -7.14 -30.78 0.85
C GLY A 705 -8.05 -29.56 0.67
N ILE A 706 -7.49 -28.54 0.02
CA ILE A 706 -8.18 -27.33 -0.46
C ILE A 706 -8.24 -27.33 -2.00
N LEU A 707 -9.36 -26.88 -2.56
CA LEU A 707 -9.52 -26.70 -4.01
C LEU A 707 -9.04 -25.31 -4.44
N LEU A 708 -9.26 -24.30 -3.61
CA LEU A 708 -8.77 -22.95 -3.83
C LEU A 708 -7.51 -22.68 -3.02
N ALA A 709 -6.41 -22.33 -3.69
CA ALA A 709 -5.14 -22.01 -3.04
C ALA A 709 -4.62 -20.63 -3.50
N GLU A 710 -5.21 -19.56 -2.98
CA GLU A 710 -4.76 -18.18 -3.26
C GLU A 710 -3.64 -17.77 -2.33
N PHE A 711 -2.47 -18.37 -2.53
CA PHE A 711 -1.25 -18.03 -1.81
C PHE A 711 -0.19 -17.49 -2.77
N PRO A 712 0.49 -16.38 -2.47
CA PRO A 712 1.64 -15.97 -3.24
C PRO A 712 2.83 -16.95 -3.01
N PRO A 713 3.86 -16.96 -3.88
CA PRO A 713 4.95 -17.91 -3.78
C PRO A 713 5.74 -17.80 -2.46
N GLY A 714 5.86 -16.60 -1.86
CA GLY A 714 6.44 -16.43 -0.52
C GLY A 714 5.84 -17.34 0.56
N TYR A 715 4.59 -17.78 0.38
CA TYR A 715 3.82 -18.61 1.32
C TYR A 715 3.90 -20.11 1.02
N ASN A 716 4.73 -20.57 0.09
CA ASN A 716 4.85 -22.00 -0.24
C ASN A 716 5.18 -22.89 0.97
N TYR A 717 5.82 -22.35 1.99
CA TYR A 717 6.17 -23.05 3.24
C TYR A 717 5.64 -22.32 4.49
N VAL A 718 4.51 -21.61 4.34
CA VAL A 718 3.88 -20.79 5.40
C VAL A 718 3.86 -21.50 6.76
N THR A 719 4.17 -20.75 7.80
CA THR A 719 4.08 -21.24 9.19
C THR A 719 2.61 -21.42 9.58
N MET A 720 2.29 -22.55 10.20
CA MET A 720 0.97 -22.98 10.65
C MET A 720 0.89 -22.90 12.18
N GLU A 721 -0.31 -22.73 12.72
CA GLU A 721 -0.55 -22.75 14.18
C GLU A 721 -0.48 -24.18 14.70
N ASP A 722 -1.00 -25.14 13.93
CA ASP A 722 -1.02 -26.55 14.27
C ASP A 722 0.03 -27.33 13.46
N ALA A 723 0.82 -28.15 14.16
CA ALA A 723 1.80 -28.99 13.50
C ALA A 723 1.13 -30.11 12.68
N TRP A 724 1.50 -30.21 11.40
CA TRP A 724 1.09 -31.29 10.52
C TRP A 724 2.28 -32.17 10.15
N VAL A 725 2.13 -33.49 10.26
CA VAL A 725 3.22 -34.47 10.07
C VAL A 725 4.48 -34.18 10.92
N GLY A 726 4.34 -33.47 12.03
CA GLY A 726 5.44 -33.08 12.93
C GLY A 726 6.19 -31.82 12.52
N SER A 727 5.65 -31.01 11.61
CA SER A 727 6.20 -29.71 11.20
C SER A 727 5.19 -28.60 11.37
N PHE A 728 5.66 -27.40 11.73
CA PHE A 728 4.88 -26.17 11.75
C PHE A 728 4.96 -25.41 10.42
N ASN A 729 5.68 -25.91 9.41
CA ASN A 729 5.71 -25.33 8.08
C ASN A 729 4.91 -26.20 7.11
N ALA A 730 4.02 -25.58 6.34
CA ALA A 730 3.36 -26.24 5.23
C ALA A 730 4.39 -26.81 4.23
N ASN A 731 3.98 -27.83 3.48
CA ASN A 731 4.84 -28.50 2.49
C ASN A 731 6.15 -29.09 3.05
N THR A 732 6.14 -29.53 4.31
CA THR A 732 7.23 -30.32 4.88
C THR A 732 6.95 -31.82 4.72
N LEU A 733 7.91 -32.56 4.16
CA LEU A 733 7.84 -34.02 4.05
C LEU A 733 9.01 -34.67 4.82
N PRO A 734 8.75 -35.35 5.95
CA PRO A 734 9.77 -36.12 6.64
C PRO A 734 10.09 -37.41 5.86
N CYS A 735 11.34 -37.58 5.44
CA CYS A 735 11.82 -38.77 4.73
C CYS A 735 12.70 -39.64 5.63
N ASP A 736 12.54 -40.96 5.54
CA ASP A 736 13.52 -41.89 6.11
C ASP A 736 14.88 -41.69 5.40
N PRO A 737 16.01 -41.56 6.13
CA PRO A 737 17.33 -41.39 5.51
C PRO A 737 17.74 -42.50 4.53
N MET A 738 17.11 -43.67 4.58
CA MET A 738 17.32 -44.78 3.64
C MET A 738 16.38 -44.76 2.44
N ASP A 739 15.31 -43.96 2.46
CA ASP A 739 14.36 -43.83 1.35
C ASP A 739 14.83 -42.77 0.35
N THR A 740 15.68 -43.20 -0.58
CA THR A 740 16.24 -42.32 -1.61
C THR A 740 15.17 -41.75 -2.55
N ALA A 741 14.03 -42.43 -2.73
CA ALA A 741 12.96 -41.96 -3.60
C ALA A 741 12.17 -40.82 -2.93
N CYS A 742 11.90 -40.92 -1.63
CA CYS A 742 11.34 -39.82 -0.84
C CYS A 742 12.25 -38.59 -0.86
N ILE A 743 13.55 -38.78 -0.61
CA ILE A 743 14.54 -37.69 -0.59
C ILE A 743 14.61 -36.98 -1.95
N GLU A 744 14.67 -37.74 -3.05
CA GLU A 744 14.67 -37.17 -4.40
C GLU A 744 13.36 -36.44 -4.73
N GLY A 745 12.21 -37.01 -4.36
CA GLY A 745 10.90 -36.38 -4.54
C GLY A 745 10.79 -35.04 -3.80
N ARG A 746 11.27 -34.99 -2.56
CA ARG A 746 11.31 -33.78 -1.73
C ARG A 746 12.24 -32.71 -2.30
N LEU A 747 13.45 -33.09 -2.74
CA LEU A 747 14.39 -32.18 -3.41
C LEU A 747 13.77 -31.56 -4.68
N ASN A 748 13.13 -32.39 -5.50
CA ASN A 748 12.45 -31.95 -6.71
C ASN A 748 11.25 -31.05 -6.41
N PHE A 749 10.55 -31.28 -5.29
CA PHE A 749 9.51 -30.38 -4.80
C PHE A 749 10.07 -29.00 -4.44
N TYR A 750 11.16 -28.91 -3.66
CA TYR A 750 11.80 -27.62 -3.34
C TYR A 750 12.23 -26.86 -4.59
N LYS A 751 12.82 -27.55 -5.58
CA LYS A 751 13.19 -26.93 -6.86
C LYS A 751 11.99 -26.37 -7.60
N SER A 752 10.84 -27.04 -7.53
CA SER A 752 9.60 -26.58 -8.16
C SER A 752 8.96 -25.40 -7.41
N CYS A 753 8.78 -25.55 -6.10
CA CYS A 753 7.94 -24.70 -5.26
C CYS A 753 8.76 -23.63 -4.54
N ARG A 754 9.43 -22.78 -5.31
CA ARG A 754 10.30 -21.73 -4.79
C ARG A 754 9.52 -20.56 -4.17
N ILE A 755 10.06 -19.99 -3.09
CA ILE A 755 9.53 -18.78 -2.45
C ILE A 755 10.04 -17.54 -3.18
N TYR A 756 9.20 -16.48 -3.23
CA TYR A 756 9.53 -15.21 -3.90
C TYR A 756 10.11 -15.40 -5.31
N GLU A 757 9.55 -16.34 -6.08
CA GLU A 757 9.94 -16.55 -7.47
C GLU A 757 9.63 -15.27 -8.27
N PRO A 758 10.63 -14.61 -8.86
CA PRO A 758 10.43 -13.32 -9.51
C PRO A 758 9.68 -13.46 -10.83
N ASP A 759 8.78 -12.52 -11.10
CA ASP A 759 8.25 -12.33 -12.45
C ASP A 759 9.34 -11.81 -13.38
N VAL A 760 9.31 -12.25 -14.64
CA VAL A 760 10.32 -11.84 -15.60
C VAL A 760 9.85 -10.61 -16.36
N GLN A 761 10.72 -9.61 -16.48
CA GLN A 761 10.45 -8.40 -17.25
C GLN A 761 10.32 -8.71 -18.74
N ILE A 762 9.36 -8.07 -19.40
CA ILE A 762 9.19 -8.09 -20.85
C ILE A 762 10.21 -7.13 -21.47
N GLU A 763 11.05 -7.65 -22.36
CA GLU A 763 12.05 -6.87 -23.10
C GLU A 763 11.45 -6.27 -24.38
N SER A 764 10.63 -7.03 -25.11
CA SER A 764 9.98 -6.56 -26.33
C SER A 764 8.65 -7.26 -26.60
N VAL A 765 7.75 -6.53 -27.26
CA VAL A 765 6.52 -7.05 -27.83
C VAL A 765 6.40 -6.55 -29.26
N LYS A 766 6.35 -7.48 -30.22
CA LYS A 766 6.31 -7.17 -31.66
C LYS A 766 5.14 -7.87 -32.32
N TYR A 767 4.56 -7.21 -33.31
CA TYR A 767 3.54 -7.81 -34.14
C TYR A 767 4.13 -8.87 -35.07
N GLU A 768 3.45 -10.01 -35.21
CA GLU A 768 3.78 -11.05 -36.18
C GLU A 768 2.51 -11.53 -36.90
N ALA A 769 2.53 -11.49 -38.23
CA ALA A 769 1.41 -11.97 -39.04
C ALA A 769 1.47 -13.49 -39.20
N SER A 770 0.42 -14.21 -38.81
CA SER A 770 0.38 -15.68 -38.95
C SER A 770 -1.01 -16.19 -39.34
N GLY A 771 -1.14 -16.68 -40.59
CA GLY A 771 -2.24 -17.58 -40.97
C GLY A 771 -3.68 -17.07 -40.81
N GLY A 772 -3.89 -15.76 -40.64
CA GLY A 772 -5.20 -15.14 -40.40
C GLY A 772 -5.43 -14.65 -38.97
N ASP A 773 -4.60 -15.06 -38.00
CA ASP A 773 -4.59 -14.52 -36.63
C ASP A 773 -3.57 -13.37 -36.51
N GLU A 774 -3.90 -12.34 -35.74
CA GLU A 774 -2.90 -11.35 -35.29
C GLU A 774 -2.18 -11.89 -34.05
N LEU A 775 -0.88 -12.16 -34.19
CA LEU A 775 -0.04 -12.60 -33.08
C LEU A 775 0.86 -11.46 -32.58
N VAL A 776 1.17 -11.53 -31.30
CA VAL A 776 2.24 -10.75 -30.68
C VAL A 776 3.34 -11.69 -30.20
N LYS A 777 4.57 -11.41 -30.63
CA LYS A 777 5.81 -12.06 -30.18
C LYS A 777 6.34 -11.29 -28.98
N VAL A 778 6.42 -11.96 -27.84
CA VAL A 778 6.86 -11.41 -26.55
C VAL A 778 8.21 -12.02 -26.19
N THR A 779 9.24 -11.19 -26.09
CA THR A 779 10.58 -11.61 -25.64
C THR A 779 10.79 -11.13 -24.20
N LEU A 780 11.21 -12.03 -23.33
CA LEU A 780 11.51 -11.71 -21.93
C LEU A 780 13.00 -11.38 -21.76
N THR A 781 13.36 -10.63 -20.71
CA THR A 781 14.76 -10.26 -20.42
C THR A 781 15.63 -11.46 -20.05
N GLY A 782 15.02 -12.57 -19.62
CA GLY A 782 15.68 -13.83 -19.29
C GLY A 782 14.83 -15.06 -19.58
N ARG A 783 15.36 -16.24 -19.24
CA ARG A 783 14.64 -17.50 -19.34
C ARG A 783 13.74 -17.71 -18.12
N LEU A 784 12.49 -18.11 -18.36
CA LEU A 784 11.56 -18.54 -17.31
C LEU A 784 12.15 -19.72 -16.53
N HIS A 785 11.78 -19.87 -15.26
CA HIS A 785 12.19 -21.00 -14.43
C HIS A 785 11.99 -22.34 -15.16
N TYR A 786 13.06 -23.14 -15.21
CA TYR A 786 13.17 -24.36 -16.00
C TYR A 786 13.86 -25.49 -15.21
N CYS A 787 13.68 -26.73 -15.65
CA CYS A 787 14.39 -27.88 -15.08
C CYS A 787 15.87 -27.86 -15.45
N SER A 788 16.72 -27.29 -14.60
CA SER A 788 18.13 -26.99 -14.93
C SER A 788 18.97 -28.20 -15.37
N GLU A 789 18.58 -29.39 -14.93
CA GLU A 789 19.28 -30.65 -15.15
C GLU A 789 18.90 -31.32 -16.47
N ASP A 790 17.68 -31.12 -16.94
CA ASP A 790 17.07 -31.92 -18.01
C ASP A 790 16.59 -31.06 -19.20
N ALA A 791 16.28 -29.78 -18.99
CA ALA A 791 15.79 -28.90 -20.04
C ALA A 791 16.92 -28.51 -21.02
N PRO A 792 16.66 -28.49 -22.35
CA PRO A 792 17.66 -28.12 -23.34
C PRO A 792 18.07 -26.65 -23.24
N ALA A 793 19.28 -26.30 -23.68
CA ALA A 793 19.76 -24.91 -23.64
C ALA A 793 19.01 -23.96 -24.59
N SER A 794 18.45 -24.50 -25.68
CA SER A 794 17.66 -23.79 -26.68
C SER A 794 16.45 -24.63 -27.09
N ILE A 795 15.36 -23.96 -27.45
CA ILE A 795 14.11 -24.59 -27.86
C ILE A 795 13.62 -23.89 -29.11
N ASP A 796 13.42 -24.65 -30.19
CA ASP A 796 12.91 -24.14 -31.46
C ASP A 796 11.41 -23.77 -31.33
N GLU A 797 10.93 -22.78 -32.07
CA GLU A 797 9.50 -22.42 -32.05
C GLU A 797 8.60 -23.50 -32.67
N ASP A 798 9.14 -24.36 -33.55
CA ASP A 798 8.42 -25.47 -34.16
C ASP A 798 8.34 -26.64 -33.18
N ILE A 799 7.16 -26.78 -32.56
CA ILE A 799 6.82 -27.85 -31.61
C ILE A 799 7.10 -29.25 -32.18
N SER A 800 7.04 -29.44 -33.51
CA SER A 800 7.29 -30.75 -34.13
C SER A 800 8.74 -31.21 -34.03
N THR A 801 9.66 -30.31 -33.69
CA THR A 801 11.07 -30.61 -33.47
C THR A 801 11.39 -31.01 -32.02
N TRP A 802 10.43 -30.85 -31.10
CA TRP A 802 10.66 -31.07 -29.67
C TRP A 802 10.73 -32.55 -29.32
N ASP A 803 11.65 -32.91 -28.42
CA ASP A 803 11.64 -34.23 -27.77
C ASP A 803 10.58 -34.24 -26.65
N THR A 804 9.35 -34.59 -27.02
CA THR A 804 8.21 -34.63 -26.11
C THR A 804 8.32 -35.74 -25.06
N ALA A 805 9.10 -36.79 -25.33
CA ALA A 805 9.36 -37.85 -24.36
C ALA A 805 10.35 -37.38 -23.29
N ALA A 806 11.41 -36.67 -23.68
CA ALA A 806 12.34 -36.05 -22.73
C ALA A 806 11.64 -34.97 -21.89
N LEU A 807 10.80 -34.14 -22.49
CA LEU A 807 10.00 -33.13 -21.77
C LEU A 807 9.14 -33.75 -20.65
N ALA A 808 8.43 -34.85 -20.95
CA ALA A 808 7.59 -35.54 -19.98
C ALA A 808 8.37 -36.23 -18.85
N LEU A 809 9.70 -36.36 -18.98
CA LEU A 809 10.60 -36.96 -18.00
C LEU A 809 11.40 -35.92 -17.20
N GLU A 810 11.23 -34.62 -17.44
CA GLU A 810 11.82 -33.59 -16.59
C GLU A 810 11.35 -33.76 -15.13
N ARG A 811 12.29 -33.69 -14.17
CA ARG A 811 12.09 -34.23 -12.80
C ARG A 811 11.14 -33.45 -11.90
N TYR A 812 10.83 -32.19 -12.22
CA TYR A 812 9.94 -31.34 -11.44
C TYR A 812 9.15 -30.38 -12.32
N ARG A 813 8.01 -29.90 -11.84
CA ARG A 813 7.23 -28.87 -12.53
C ARG A 813 8.01 -27.55 -12.50
N SER A 814 8.21 -26.94 -13.65
CA SER A 814 8.79 -25.60 -13.80
C SER A 814 7.86 -24.75 -14.67
N THR A 815 8.07 -23.44 -14.69
CA THR A 815 7.27 -22.55 -15.54
C THR A 815 7.43 -22.92 -17.02
N GLU A 816 8.66 -23.17 -17.45
CA GLU A 816 8.96 -23.55 -18.83
C GLU A 816 8.28 -24.87 -19.24
N ASN A 817 8.44 -25.93 -18.45
CA ASN A 817 7.86 -27.22 -18.85
C ASN A 817 6.33 -27.26 -18.72
N GLY A 818 5.74 -26.48 -17.82
CA GLY A 818 4.29 -26.28 -17.78
C GLY A 818 3.76 -25.70 -19.10
N LEU A 819 4.39 -24.63 -19.60
CA LEU A 819 4.03 -24.01 -20.88
C LEU A 819 4.23 -24.95 -22.07
N ARG A 820 5.37 -25.65 -22.12
CA ARG A 820 5.66 -26.58 -23.22
C ARG A 820 4.70 -27.76 -23.23
N GLU A 821 4.40 -28.35 -22.08
CA GLU A 821 3.43 -29.44 -21.99
C GLU A 821 2.02 -29.00 -22.34
N TYR A 822 1.61 -27.78 -21.99
CA TYR A 822 0.36 -27.21 -22.45
C TYR A 822 0.28 -27.14 -23.97
N LEU A 823 1.31 -26.63 -24.64
CA LEU A 823 1.35 -26.55 -26.11
C LEU A 823 1.36 -27.95 -26.75
N VAL A 824 2.06 -28.91 -26.16
CA VAL A 824 2.04 -30.31 -26.59
C VAL A 824 0.65 -30.93 -26.41
N ASN A 825 -0.05 -30.61 -25.32
CA ASN A 825 -1.43 -31.02 -25.09
C ASN A 825 -2.38 -30.44 -26.14
N GLN A 826 -2.29 -29.13 -26.44
CA GLN A 826 -3.13 -28.50 -27.46
C GLN A 826 -2.83 -29.02 -28.87
N THR A 827 -1.58 -29.35 -29.16
CA THR A 827 -1.14 -29.77 -30.51
C THR A 827 -1.39 -31.25 -30.78
N TYR A 828 -1.09 -32.12 -29.82
CA TYR A 828 -1.08 -33.58 -30.01
C TYR A 828 -2.06 -34.34 -29.11
N GLY A 829 -2.72 -33.67 -28.16
CA GLY A 829 -3.63 -34.32 -27.19
C GLY A 829 -2.93 -35.12 -26.09
N THR A 830 -1.60 -35.05 -25.99
CA THR A 830 -0.81 -35.69 -24.94
C THR A 830 -1.09 -35.03 -23.60
N GLN A 831 -1.36 -35.82 -22.56
CA GLN A 831 -1.69 -35.28 -21.23
C GLN A 831 -0.43 -34.85 -20.47
N CYS A 832 -0.55 -33.82 -19.64
CA CYS A 832 0.58 -33.28 -18.88
C CYS A 832 1.10 -34.25 -17.81
N SER A 833 2.41 -34.22 -17.59
CA SER A 833 3.11 -35.11 -16.66
C SER A 833 2.81 -34.79 -15.20
N LYS A 834 2.88 -35.83 -14.36
CA LYS A 834 2.60 -35.79 -12.92
C LYS A 834 3.91 -35.66 -12.13
N ASN A 835 4.56 -34.52 -12.29
CA ASN A 835 5.82 -34.20 -11.63
C ASN A 835 5.60 -33.60 -10.22
N PRO A 836 6.61 -33.71 -9.32
CA PRO A 836 6.67 -32.95 -8.08
C PRO A 836 6.40 -31.45 -8.31
N GLY A 837 5.58 -30.86 -7.43
CA GLY A 837 5.16 -29.46 -7.49
C GLY A 837 3.96 -29.18 -8.40
N ASN A 838 3.19 -30.20 -8.82
CA ASN A 838 1.87 -29.99 -9.43
C ASN A 838 0.74 -29.78 -8.40
N TRP A 839 0.95 -30.21 -7.16
CA TRP A 839 0.06 -30.15 -6.00
C TRP A 839 0.92 -30.07 -4.74
N GLY A 840 0.32 -29.81 -3.57
CA GLY A 840 1.04 -29.80 -2.29
C GLY A 840 1.74 -31.13 -1.98
N ILE A 841 2.87 -31.10 -1.29
CA ILE A 841 3.75 -32.28 -1.17
C ILE A 841 3.08 -33.46 -0.45
N ASN A 842 2.20 -33.16 0.51
CA ASN A 842 1.44 -34.12 1.30
C ASN A 842 0.06 -34.43 0.68
N SER A 843 -0.21 -33.90 -0.50
CA SER A 843 -1.47 -34.10 -1.21
C SER A 843 -1.64 -35.55 -1.66
N THR A 844 -2.86 -36.06 -1.51
CA THR A 844 -3.26 -37.37 -2.03
C THR A 844 -4.10 -37.27 -3.31
N VAL A 845 -4.15 -36.11 -3.96
CA VAL A 845 -5.02 -35.86 -5.13
C VAL A 845 -4.78 -36.85 -6.27
N ASP A 846 -3.55 -37.33 -6.42
CA ASP A 846 -3.19 -38.31 -7.45
C ASP A 846 -3.77 -39.72 -7.19
N SER A 847 -4.20 -40.00 -5.96
CA SER A 847 -4.82 -41.29 -5.61
C SER A 847 -6.34 -41.32 -5.85
N LEU A 848 -6.95 -40.18 -6.22
CA LEU A 848 -8.37 -40.10 -6.51
C LEU A 848 -8.74 -40.91 -7.76
N THR A 849 -9.98 -41.42 -7.80
CA THR A 849 -10.47 -42.22 -8.93
C THR A 849 -10.61 -41.38 -10.21
N ASP A 850 -10.86 -40.09 -10.07
CA ASP A 850 -10.93 -39.08 -11.14
C ASP A 850 -9.78 -38.07 -11.04
N ASN A 851 -8.61 -38.50 -10.55
CA ASN A 851 -7.44 -37.66 -10.32
C ASN A 851 -7.08 -36.76 -11.52
N PRO A 852 -6.80 -35.47 -11.30
CA PRO A 852 -6.37 -34.59 -12.38
C PRO A 852 -4.99 -34.99 -12.92
N TYR A 853 -4.70 -34.54 -14.14
CA TYR A 853 -3.35 -34.54 -14.71
C TYR A 853 -2.52 -33.40 -14.11
N GLY A 854 -1.26 -33.26 -14.54
CA GLY A 854 -0.37 -32.23 -14.04
C GLY A 854 -0.90 -30.79 -14.18
N SER A 855 -0.46 -29.91 -13.29
CA SER A 855 -0.73 -28.48 -13.31
C SER A 855 0.07 -27.80 -14.42
N CYS A 856 -0.48 -27.80 -15.63
CA CYS A 856 0.14 -27.22 -16.81
C CYS A 856 -0.76 -26.20 -17.53
N TYR A 857 -2.02 -25.99 -17.12
CA TYR A 857 -2.89 -25.01 -17.79
C TYR A 857 -2.55 -23.60 -17.29
N PRO A 858 -1.98 -22.71 -18.13
CA PRO A 858 -1.44 -21.45 -17.67
C PRO A 858 -2.50 -20.34 -17.58
N THR A 859 -2.24 -19.36 -16.74
CA THR A 859 -2.85 -18.03 -16.81
C THR A 859 -1.74 -17.01 -16.62
N PHE A 860 -1.65 -16.07 -17.55
CA PHE A 860 -0.58 -15.09 -17.57
C PHE A 860 -1.08 -13.82 -16.91
N ARG A 861 -0.38 -13.37 -15.88
CA ARG A 861 -0.63 -12.11 -15.21
C ARG A 861 0.49 -11.14 -15.56
N LEU A 862 0.09 -9.93 -15.94
CA LEU A 862 1.00 -8.86 -16.32
C LEU A 862 0.84 -7.72 -15.33
N CYS A 863 1.96 -7.17 -14.87
CA CYS A 863 1.99 -6.02 -13.96
C CYS A 863 2.87 -4.93 -14.55
N LYS A 864 2.33 -3.72 -14.71
CA LYS A 864 3.06 -2.57 -15.25
C LYS A 864 4.07 -2.07 -14.22
N LEU A 865 5.30 -1.78 -14.62
CA LEU A 865 6.27 -1.09 -13.77
C LEU A 865 5.91 0.40 -13.66
N ILE A 866 6.45 1.08 -12.65
CA ILE A 866 6.30 2.53 -12.50
C ILE A 866 6.98 3.22 -13.70
N PRO A 867 6.25 4.04 -14.47
CA PRO A 867 6.79 4.69 -15.65
C PRO A 867 7.87 5.71 -15.29
N LYS A 868 8.98 5.69 -16.03
CA LYS A 868 10.08 6.64 -15.88
C LYS A 868 9.92 7.76 -16.91
N PRO A 869 10.10 9.04 -16.53
CA PRO A 869 10.02 10.15 -17.48
C PRO A 869 11.23 10.17 -18.42
N TYR A 870 11.14 10.98 -19.46
CA TYR A 870 12.26 11.39 -20.29
C TYR A 870 13.22 12.23 -19.45
N ASP A 871 14.47 11.78 -19.39
CA ASP A 871 15.58 12.47 -18.74
C ASP A 871 16.67 12.73 -19.78
N ASP A 872 16.93 14.01 -20.05
CA ASP A 872 17.98 14.48 -20.95
C ASP A 872 19.17 15.10 -20.20
N GLY A 873 19.20 14.96 -18.88
CA GLY A 873 20.28 15.41 -17.99
C GLY A 873 20.27 16.91 -17.71
N ASN A 874 19.14 17.60 -17.92
CA ASN A 874 19.00 19.02 -17.61
C ASN A 874 17.80 19.33 -16.71
N ASP A 875 17.88 20.42 -15.93
CA ASP A 875 16.83 20.86 -14.99
C ASP A 875 15.94 22.00 -15.53
N THR A 876 16.01 22.26 -16.84
CA THR A 876 15.31 23.37 -17.52
C THR A 876 14.14 22.87 -18.35
N GLN A 877 12.93 23.15 -17.85
CA GLN A 877 11.71 22.75 -18.54
C GLN A 877 11.59 23.33 -19.96
N ASN A 878 11.34 22.45 -20.93
CA ASN A 878 11.21 22.71 -22.35
C ASN A 878 10.18 21.75 -22.99
N GLY A 879 9.92 21.89 -24.31
CA GLY A 879 8.87 21.15 -25.00
C GLY A 879 9.15 19.66 -25.30
N VAL A 880 10.35 19.15 -24.96
CA VAL A 880 10.68 17.72 -25.07
C VAL A 880 10.65 17.00 -23.72
N ASP A 881 10.52 17.72 -22.61
CA ASP A 881 10.48 17.12 -21.29
C ASP A 881 9.13 16.43 -21.07
N THR A 882 9.15 15.38 -20.27
CA THR A 882 7.92 14.72 -19.84
C THR A 882 7.12 15.64 -18.93
N ARG A 883 5.84 15.78 -19.22
CA ARG A 883 4.92 16.54 -18.38
C ARG A 883 4.81 15.90 -17.00
N PHE A 884 4.91 16.71 -15.95
CA PHE A 884 4.76 16.24 -14.58
C PHE A 884 3.27 16.02 -14.27
N GLU A 885 2.87 14.74 -14.21
CA GLU A 885 1.48 14.33 -14.02
C GLU A 885 1.32 13.42 -12.80
N HIS A 886 0.13 13.45 -12.20
CA HIS A 886 -0.19 12.75 -10.96
C HIS A 886 -0.46 11.24 -11.16
N ASP A 887 -0.63 10.76 -12.40
CA ASP A 887 -0.99 9.36 -12.70
C ASP A 887 0.03 8.35 -12.18
N ALA A 888 1.31 8.65 -12.33
CA ALA A 888 2.36 7.79 -11.82
C ALA A 888 2.37 7.73 -10.28
N PHE A 889 2.02 8.83 -9.59
CA PHE A 889 1.85 8.83 -8.13
C PHE A 889 0.61 8.04 -7.69
N ALA A 890 -0.48 8.06 -8.48
CA ALA A 890 -1.64 7.21 -8.26
C ALA A 890 -1.27 5.72 -8.31
N GLN A 891 -0.46 5.34 -9.30
CA GLN A 891 0.07 3.99 -9.42
C GLN A 891 1.00 3.64 -8.24
N MET A 892 1.91 4.55 -7.85
CA MET A 892 2.80 4.36 -6.70
C MET A 892 2.04 4.16 -5.38
N GLU A 893 0.99 4.94 -5.10
CA GLU A 893 0.21 4.79 -3.85
C GLU A 893 -0.48 3.44 -3.79
N LEU A 894 -1.13 3.02 -4.88
CA LEU A 894 -1.77 1.72 -4.97
C LEU A 894 -0.76 0.58 -4.80
N TYR A 895 0.42 0.73 -5.40
CA TYR A 895 1.47 -0.29 -5.34
C TYR A 895 2.05 -0.40 -3.93
N LEU A 896 2.39 0.72 -3.28
CA LEU A 896 2.83 0.72 -1.88
C LEU A 896 1.80 0.04 -0.98
N ARG A 897 0.53 0.42 -1.13
CA ARG A 897 -0.55 -0.16 -0.33
C ARG A 897 -0.69 -1.65 -0.52
N ALA A 898 -0.68 -2.12 -1.77
CA ALA A 898 -0.82 -3.55 -2.05
C ALA A 898 0.41 -4.35 -1.59
N MET A 899 1.62 -3.81 -1.74
CA MET A 899 2.85 -4.56 -1.48
C MET A 899 3.34 -4.49 -0.02
N CYS A 900 3.02 -3.43 0.73
CA CYS A 900 3.61 -3.19 2.06
C CYS A 900 3.40 -4.36 3.03
N GLU A 901 2.25 -5.03 2.96
CA GLU A 901 1.91 -6.21 3.76
C GLU A 901 2.76 -7.46 3.46
N GLY A 902 3.67 -7.39 2.49
CA GLY A 902 4.70 -8.40 2.22
C GLY A 902 6.06 -8.12 2.86
N TRP A 903 6.21 -6.99 3.55
CA TRP A 903 7.45 -6.52 4.16
C TRP A 903 7.32 -6.38 5.67
N VAL A 904 8.42 -6.59 6.38
CA VAL A 904 8.48 -6.57 7.85
C VAL A 904 8.43 -5.15 8.40
N ASP A 905 7.53 -4.93 9.36
CA ASP A 905 7.46 -3.72 10.20
C ASP A 905 8.49 -3.81 11.33
N GLY A 906 9.71 -3.37 11.05
CA GLY A 906 10.82 -3.43 12.01
C GLY A 906 10.62 -2.54 13.23
N ARG A 907 9.97 -1.37 13.08
CA ARG A 907 9.77 -0.42 14.17
C ARG A 907 8.76 -0.95 15.19
N THR A 908 7.57 -1.33 14.72
CA THR A 908 6.50 -1.83 15.62
C THR A 908 6.92 -3.16 16.26
N SER A 909 7.60 -4.04 15.51
CA SER A 909 8.12 -5.29 16.07
C SER A 909 9.12 -5.04 17.21
N ALA A 910 10.04 -4.08 17.03
CA ALA A 910 11.07 -3.73 18.00
C ALA A 910 10.51 -3.01 19.24
N GLU A 911 9.70 -1.97 19.04
CA GLU A 911 9.07 -1.23 20.14
C GLU A 911 8.27 -2.18 21.03
N TYR A 912 7.49 -3.08 20.42
CA TYR A 912 6.66 -3.97 21.20
C TYR A 912 7.43 -5.06 21.93
N ALA A 913 8.44 -5.66 21.29
CA ALA A 913 9.36 -6.58 21.93
C ALA A 913 9.87 -6.07 23.29
N CYS A 914 10.05 -4.76 23.43
CA CYS A 914 10.50 -4.13 24.67
C CYS A 914 9.41 -3.92 25.72
N GLU A 915 8.17 -3.73 25.29
CA GLU A 915 7.04 -3.51 26.21
C GLU A 915 6.52 -4.81 26.81
N SER A 916 6.53 -5.91 26.05
CA SER A 916 5.88 -7.17 26.46
C SER A 916 6.76 -8.41 26.52
N GLY A 917 7.90 -8.39 25.85
CA GLY A 917 8.67 -9.61 25.57
C GLY A 917 8.08 -10.51 24.48
N THR A 918 7.31 -9.97 23.53
CA THR A 918 6.73 -10.76 22.42
C THR A 918 7.77 -11.36 21.48
N VAL A 919 7.40 -12.52 20.94
CA VAL A 919 8.28 -13.43 20.18
C VAL A 919 8.00 -13.47 18.68
N SER A 920 7.14 -12.60 18.15
CA SER A 920 6.77 -12.56 16.73
C SER A 920 7.19 -11.28 16.02
N VAL A 921 7.59 -11.39 14.75
CA VAL A 921 7.79 -10.25 13.84
C VAL A 921 6.48 -9.89 13.14
N PHE A 922 6.21 -8.61 12.91
CA PHE A 922 5.02 -8.12 12.19
C PHE A 922 5.35 -7.71 10.75
N ASP A 923 4.35 -7.76 9.87
CA ASP A 923 4.38 -7.20 8.52
C ASP A 923 3.69 -5.82 8.52
N TYR A 924 4.09 -4.90 7.63
CA TYR A 924 3.51 -3.56 7.59
C TYR A 924 2.03 -3.58 7.23
N THR A 925 1.22 -2.86 8.01
CA THR A 925 0.00 -2.26 7.46
C THR A 925 0.37 -0.95 6.75
N PHE A 926 -0.47 -0.50 5.81
CA PHE A 926 -0.18 0.75 5.09
C PHE A 926 -0.09 1.95 6.04
N GLU A 927 -0.97 2.00 7.05
CA GLU A 927 -0.97 3.07 8.04
C GLU A 927 0.32 3.05 8.90
N ASN A 928 0.78 1.87 9.32
CA ASN A 928 2.05 1.74 10.06
C ASN A 928 3.25 2.13 9.20
N LEU A 929 3.26 1.76 7.91
CA LEU A 929 4.30 2.15 6.97
C LEU A 929 4.38 3.68 6.86
N CYS A 930 3.24 4.36 6.67
CA CYS A 930 3.19 5.81 6.60
C CYS A 930 3.69 6.46 7.90
N PHE A 931 3.31 5.90 9.04
CA PHE A 931 3.70 6.41 10.35
C PHE A 931 5.21 6.25 10.60
N ASP A 932 5.78 5.08 10.29
CA ASP A 932 7.24 4.85 10.39
C ASP A 932 8.04 5.69 9.37
N ALA A 933 7.45 5.97 8.20
CA ALA A 933 8.11 6.73 7.15
C ALA A 933 8.13 8.25 7.41
N PHE A 934 7.03 8.83 7.89
CA PHE A 934 6.89 10.28 8.01
C PHE A 934 5.93 10.75 9.12
N GLY A 935 5.52 9.87 10.04
CA GLY A 935 4.64 10.21 11.17
C GLY A 935 3.18 10.46 10.82
N GLY A 936 2.77 10.23 9.56
CA GLY A 936 1.39 10.40 9.10
C GLY A 936 0.66 9.07 8.91
N ARG A 937 -0.64 9.11 8.62
CA ARG A 937 -1.48 7.90 8.46
C ARG A 937 -1.64 7.44 7.00
N TRP A 938 -1.44 8.34 6.06
CA TRP A 938 -1.63 8.11 4.62
C TRP A 938 -0.74 9.06 3.83
N ILE A 939 -0.59 8.80 2.54
CA ILE A 939 0.04 9.73 1.62
C ILE A 939 -0.98 10.83 1.28
N ASN A 940 -0.61 12.07 1.54
CA ASN A 940 -1.53 13.19 1.42
C ASN A 940 -1.81 13.53 -0.04
N PHE A 941 -2.91 14.24 -0.27
CA PHE A 941 -3.19 14.88 -1.57
C PHE A 941 -2.88 16.39 -1.56
N MET A 942 -2.67 16.98 -0.37
CA MET A 942 -2.18 18.34 -0.13
C MET A 942 -1.11 18.29 0.95
N ASP A 943 -0.20 19.25 0.96
CA ASP A 943 0.77 19.41 2.04
C ASP A 943 0.14 20.00 3.30
N SER A 944 0.88 19.86 4.40
CA SER A 944 0.46 20.25 5.74
C SER A 944 0.23 21.77 5.92
N GLU A 945 0.84 22.61 5.06
CA GLU A 945 0.59 24.07 5.05
C GLU A 945 -0.81 24.40 4.53
N ASP A 946 -1.25 23.70 3.48
CA ASP A 946 -2.53 23.93 2.81
C ASP A 946 -3.71 23.20 3.54
N ARG A 947 -3.42 22.06 4.18
CA ARG A 947 -4.37 21.24 4.94
C ARG A 947 -3.75 20.70 6.24
N ASP A 948 -3.75 21.53 7.29
CA ASP A 948 -3.28 21.18 8.63
C ASP A 948 -4.12 20.10 9.34
N ASP A 949 -5.37 19.90 8.90
CA ASP A 949 -6.27 18.86 9.36
C ASP A 949 -5.94 17.45 8.81
N ASN A 950 -4.94 17.34 7.94
CA ASN A 950 -4.42 16.10 7.35
C ASN A 950 -5.51 15.12 6.86
N PRO A 951 -6.36 15.53 5.90
CA PRO A 951 -7.45 14.71 5.38
C PRO A 951 -6.95 13.41 4.75
N GLN A 952 -7.81 12.38 4.72
CA GLN A 952 -7.45 11.09 4.13
C GLN A 952 -7.05 11.24 2.66
N GLY A 953 -5.79 10.88 2.35
CA GLY A 953 -5.23 11.00 1.01
C GLY A 953 -4.88 9.71 0.31
N TYR A 954 -4.74 9.84 -1.01
CA TYR A 954 -4.46 8.77 -1.98
C TYR A 954 -3.46 9.26 -3.05
N GLY A 955 -2.54 10.15 -2.63
CA GLY A 955 -1.62 10.87 -3.50
C GLY A 955 -2.21 12.13 -4.15
N PRO A 956 -1.38 12.87 -4.91
CA PRO A 956 -1.74 14.17 -5.49
C PRO A 956 -2.85 14.10 -6.55
N LEU A 957 -3.54 15.22 -6.74
CA LEU A 957 -4.64 15.42 -7.70
C LEU A 957 -4.26 16.41 -8.82
N PRO A 958 -4.99 16.44 -9.96
CA PRO A 958 -4.87 17.49 -10.97
C PRO A 958 -4.99 18.89 -10.36
N ASN A 959 -4.37 19.89 -10.99
CA ASN A 959 -4.47 21.30 -10.58
C ASN A 959 -4.16 21.55 -9.09
N THR A 960 -3.23 20.76 -8.53
CA THR A 960 -2.66 20.98 -7.19
C THR A 960 -1.19 21.37 -7.32
N TYR A 961 -0.64 22.04 -6.32
CA TYR A 961 0.77 22.41 -6.34
C TYR A 961 1.66 21.19 -6.12
N ALA A 962 2.68 21.04 -6.96
CA ALA A 962 3.73 20.05 -6.74
C ALA A 962 4.59 20.49 -5.55
N LYS A 963 4.52 19.76 -4.44
CA LYS A 963 5.20 20.07 -3.18
C LYS A 963 6.21 18.99 -2.84
N ALA A 964 7.36 19.39 -2.30
CA ALA A 964 8.43 18.48 -1.89
C ALA A 964 7.96 17.51 -0.79
N GLU A 965 7.08 17.95 0.13
CA GLU A 965 6.49 17.11 1.18
C GLU A 965 5.83 15.86 0.57
N LEU A 966 4.95 16.04 -0.42
CA LEU A 966 4.23 14.94 -1.06
C LEU A 966 5.17 13.96 -1.75
N PHE A 967 6.18 14.44 -2.47
CA PHE A 967 7.18 13.59 -3.10
C PHE A 967 7.97 12.79 -2.04
N ASN A 968 8.39 13.46 -0.97
CA ASN A 968 9.17 12.86 0.11
C ASN A 968 8.38 11.79 0.87
N GLN A 969 7.05 11.90 0.98
CA GLN A 969 6.22 10.85 1.57
C GLN A 969 6.36 9.51 0.82
N PHE A 970 6.35 9.54 -0.53
CA PHE A 970 6.58 8.34 -1.34
C PHE A 970 8.01 7.80 -1.18
N SER A 971 9.02 8.69 -1.25
CA SER A 971 10.43 8.30 -1.09
C SER A 971 10.73 7.68 0.27
N SER A 972 10.24 8.31 1.35
CA SER A 972 10.43 7.80 2.70
C SER A 972 9.73 6.46 2.89
N ALA A 973 8.51 6.28 2.37
CA ALA A 973 7.76 5.04 2.49
C ALA A 973 8.43 3.87 1.75
N ILE A 974 8.79 4.03 0.46
CA ILE A 974 9.42 2.94 -0.30
C ILE A 974 10.78 2.53 0.30
N ASN A 975 11.52 3.48 0.88
CA ASN A 975 12.78 3.21 1.56
C ASN A 975 12.65 2.35 2.82
N LYS A 976 11.45 2.17 3.40
CA LYS A 976 11.23 1.24 4.53
C LYS A 976 11.03 -0.21 4.10
N LEU A 977 10.68 -0.46 2.84
CA LEU A 977 10.45 -1.81 2.31
C LEU A 977 11.79 -2.47 1.95
N VAL A 978 12.47 -3.01 2.97
CA VAL A 978 13.82 -3.61 2.85
C VAL A 978 13.97 -4.98 3.50
N THR A 979 13.07 -5.36 4.41
CA THR A 979 13.13 -6.63 5.14
C THR A 979 11.93 -7.50 4.80
N VAL A 980 12.17 -8.77 4.48
CA VAL A 980 11.12 -9.75 4.19
C VAL A 980 11.17 -10.94 5.14
N ARG A 981 10.01 -11.55 5.32
CA ARG A 981 9.83 -12.80 6.05
C ARG A 981 10.19 -14.00 5.16
N VAL A 982 11.00 -14.93 5.63
CA VAL A 982 11.37 -16.12 4.86
C VAL A 982 10.90 -17.37 5.57
N MET A 983 9.73 -17.88 5.17
CA MET A 983 9.04 -18.99 5.86
C MET A 983 9.59 -20.38 5.52
N VAL A 984 10.90 -20.54 5.33
CA VAL A 984 11.50 -21.86 5.10
C VAL A 984 11.92 -22.50 6.44
N PRO A 985 11.74 -23.83 6.63
CA PRO A 985 12.12 -24.50 7.87
C PRO A 985 13.60 -24.26 8.23
N SER A 986 13.84 -23.57 9.35
CA SER A 986 15.17 -23.11 9.74
C SER A 986 15.38 -23.13 11.26
N THR A 987 16.64 -23.06 11.68
CA THR A 987 17.07 -22.96 13.07
C THR A 987 18.06 -21.81 13.21
N LEU A 988 18.04 -21.13 14.36
CA LEU A 988 18.92 -20.00 14.62
C LEU A 988 20.27 -20.45 15.16
N GLU A 989 21.34 -19.96 14.52
CA GLU A 989 22.72 -20.14 14.96
C GLU A 989 23.41 -18.78 15.18
N CYS A 990 24.44 -18.76 16.00
CA CYS A 990 25.33 -17.62 16.11
C CYS A 990 26.79 -18.05 16.29
N ALA A 991 27.68 -17.09 16.02
CA ALA A 991 29.10 -17.19 16.22
C ALA A 991 29.59 -16.00 17.07
N THR A 992 30.50 -16.25 18.00
CA THR A 992 31.06 -15.23 18.91
C THR A 992 32.59 -15.15 18.80
N PRO A 993 33.12 -14.59 17.71
CA PRO A 993 34.56 -14.41 17.55
C PRO A 993 35.14 -13.49 18.64
N THR A 994 36.40 -13.71 19.00
CA THR A 994 37.13 -12.92 20.00
C THR A 994 38.49 -12.52 19.44
N THR A 995 38.83 -11.24 19.51
CA THR A 995 40.17 -10.72 19.23
C THR A 995 40.80 -10.21 20.51
N THR A 996 42.08 -10.53 20.71
CA THR A 996 42.86 -10.10 21.87
C THR A 996 44.09 -9.33 21.41
N VAL A 997 44.35 -8.18 22.02
CA VAL A 997 45.57 -7.41 21.82
C VAL A 997 46.28 -7.17 23.16
N ASN A 998 47.57 -7.47 23.17
CA ASN A 998 48.43 -7.33 24.34
C ASN A 998 49.41 -6.20 24.13
N THR A 999 49.43 -5.25 25.08
CA THR A 999 50.29 -4.07 24.99
C THR A 999 51.08 -3.88 26.27
N GLY A 1000 52.38 -3.63 26.13
CA GLY A 1000 53.22 -3.21 27.24
C GLY A 1000 52.91 -1.77 27.66
N VAL A 1001 52.50 -1.57 28.91
CA VAL A 1001 52.16 -0.26 29.47
C VAL A 1001 53.05 0.04 30.66
N GLN A 1002 53.51 1.29 30.74
CA GLN A 1002 54.18 1.80 31.93
C GLN A 1002 53.12 2.01 33.01
N ALA A 1003 52.99 1.07 33.94
CA ALA A 1003 52.09 1.20 35.07
C ALA A 1003 52.73 2.05 36.19
N LEU A 1004 51.91 2.50 37.13
CA LEU A 1004 52.31 3.29 38.28
C LEU A 1004 52.09 2.51 39.57
N ASN A 1005 53.01 2.68 40.52
CA ASN A 1005 52.83 2.26 41.90
C ASN A 1005 51.79 3.17 42.59
N SER A 1006 51.30 2.72 43.73
CA SER A 1006 50.41 3.52 44.59
C SER A 1006 50.94 4.93 44.94
N ASP A 1007 52.26 5.17 44.95
CA ASP A 1007 52.88 6.48 45.19
C ASP A 1007 53.11 7.33 43.93
N MET A 1008 52.52 6.94 42.80
CA MET A 1008 52.64 7.59 41.48
C MET A 1008 54.03 7.49 40.83
N THR A 1009 54.92 6.63 41.33
CA THR A 1009 56.19 6.33 40.64
C THR A 1009 56.02 5.24 39.59
N ASP A 1010 56.87 5.25 38.56
CA ASP A 1010 56.90 4.21 37.52
C ASP A 1010 57.13 2.82 38.14
N ALA A 1011 56.20 1.90 37.92
CA ALA A 1011 56.33 0.50 38.31
C ALA A 1011 57.11 -0.29 37.26
N THR A 1012 57.93 -1.24 37.70
CA THR A 1012 58.68 -2.14 36.79
C THR A 1012 58.13 -3.55 36.93
N CYS A 1013 57.72 -4.16 35.83
CA CYS A 1013 57.14 -5.51 35.87
C CYS A 1013 58.23 -6.56 36.14
N SER A 1014 58.05 -7.38 37.17
CA SER A 1014 59.00 -8.43 37.59
C SER A 1014 58.46 -9.87 37.48
N GLY A 1015 57.29 -10.05 36.85
CA GLY A 1015 56.62 -11.34 36.63
C GLY A 1015 55.63 -11.72 37.75
N PRO A 1016 54.82 -12.77 37.56
CA PRO A 1016 53.58 -13.02 38.31
C PRO A 1016 53.74 -13.48 39.77
N SER A 1017 54.94 -13.42 40.37
CA SER A 1017 55.24 -14.02 41.69
C SER A 1017 55.66 -13.04 42.79
N SER A 1018 55.72 -11.74 42.50
CA SER A 1018 56.03 -10.67 43.47
C SER A 1018 54.78 -9.89 43.88
N ALA A 1019 54.68 -9.46 45.16
CA ALA A 1019 53.68 -8.46 45.56
C ALA A 1019 53.72 -7.29 44.60
N GLU A 1020 52.56 -6.95 44.05
CA GLU A 1020 52.48 -5.84 43.12
C GLU A 1020 51.10 -5.20 43.21
N ALA A 1021 51.06 -3.87 43.30
CA ALA A 1021 49.85 -3.07 43.36
C ALA A 1021 50.05 -1.90 42.40
N VAL A 1022 49.61 -2.11 41.16
CA VAL A 1022 49.87 -1.21 40.04
C VAL A 1022 48.58 -0.79 39.38
N PHE A 1023 48.59 0.41 38.81
CA PHE A 1023 47.47 0.90 38.02
C PHE A 1023 47.94 1.77 36.85
N GLN A 1024 47.05 2.03 35.91
CA GLN A 1024 47.23 3.00 34.85
C GLN A 1024 45.89 3.64 34.48
N ASP A 1025 45.86 4.95 34.25
CA ASP A 1025 44.74 5.61 33.58
C ASP A 1025 45.05 5.69 32.08
N ARG A 1026 44.19 5.10 31.25
CA ARG A 1026 44.41 5.08 29.80
C ARG A 1026 43.11 4.98 29.02
N LEU A 1027 43.19 5.31 27.73
CA LEU A 1027 42.27 4.78 26.74
C LEU A 1027 42.79 3.38 26.35
N PRO A 1028 42.01 2.30 26.56
CA PRO A 1028 42.40 0.97 26.08
C PRO A 1028 42.51 0.95 24.55
N GLU A 1029 43.23 -0.03 24.02
CA GLU A 1029 43.21 -0.28 22.58
C GLU A 1029 41.83 -0.79 22.16
N ASP A 1030 41.41 -0.50 20.93
CA ASP A 1030 40.16 -1.03 20.37
C ASP A 1030 40.50 -2.07 19.29
N PRO A 1031 40.63 -3.35 19.65
CA PRO A 1031 40.96 -4.39 18.68
C PRO A 1031 39.82 -4.61 17.69
N GLU A 1032 40.15 -4.87 16.42
CA GLU A 1032 39.17 -5.21 15.39
C GLU A 1032 38.81 -6.70 15.47
N VAL A 1033 37.53 -7.02 15.53
CA VAL A 1033 37.05 -8.41 15.59
C VAL A 1033 37.08 -9.02 14.19
N ASP A 1034 37.68 -10.20 14.04
CA ASP A 1034 37.75 -10.91 12.77
C ASP A 1034 36.50 -11.78 12.54
N PHE A 1035 35.67 -11.40 11.57
CA PHE A 1035 34.48 -12.16 11.14
C PHE A 1035 34.71 -13.03 9.90
N SER A 1036 35.95 -13.15 9.41
CA SER A 1036 36.27 -13.93 8.21
C SER A 1036 36.25 -15.44 8.43
N SER A 1037 36.41 -15.91 9.68
CA SER A 1037 36.37 -17.32 10.05
C SER A 1037 35.52 -17.54 11.31
N LEU A 1038 34.30 -18.03 11.12
CA LEU A 1038 33.31 -18.18 12.19
C LEU A 1038 33.02 -19.66 12.51
N SER A 1039 32.90 -19.97 13.81
CA SER A 1039 32.39 -21.24 14.30
C SER A 1039 30.95 -21.04 14.77
N TRP A 1040 30.03 -21.77 14.18
CA TRP A 1040 28.59 -21.62 14.38
C TRP A 1040 28.06 -22.66 15.36
N GLY A 1041 27.16 -22.23 16.25
CA GLY A 1041 26.41 -23.12 17.14
C GLY A 1041 24.98 -22.62 17.33
N ALA A 1042 24.08 -23.54 17.70
CA ALA A 1042 22.70 -23.20 18.00
C ALA A 1042 22.61 -22.24 19.20
N CYS A 1043 21.86 -21.15 19.06
CA CYS A 1043 21.66 -20.19 20.14
C CYS A 1043 20.25 -19.57 20.12
N PRO A 1044 19.20 -20.40 20.29
CA PRO A 1044 17.82 -19.92 20.27
C PRO A 1044 17.51 -18.90 21.37
N GLY A 1045 18.26 -18.90 22.48
CA GLY A 1045 18.13 -17.90 23.56
C GLY A 1045 19.02 -16.67 23.40
N GLY A 1046 19.82 -16.58 22.33
CA GLY A 1046 20.80 -15.52 22.11
C GLY A 1046 22.18 -15.78 22.71
N THR A 1047 22.95 -14.72 22.96
CA THR A 1047 24.37 -14.78 23.32
C THR A 1047 24.83 -13.58 24.14
N THR A 1048 26.03 -13.64 24.72
CA THR A 1048 26.68 -12.53 25.43
C THR A 1048 28.02 -12.23 24.79
N ILE A 1049 28.29 -10.94 24.55
CA ILE A 1049 29.58 -10.45 24.08
C ILE A 1049 30.15 -9.45 25.08
N THR A 1050 31.46 -9.53 25.30
CA THR A 1050 32.19 -8.64 26.22
C THR A 1050 33.41 -8.03 25.55
N SER A 1051 33.73 -6.80 25.94
CA SER A 1051 35.00 -6.13 25.67
C SER A 1051 35.54 -5.70 27.01
N ALA A 1052 36.76 -6.08 27.37
CA ALA A 1052 37.33 -5.74 28.66
C ALA A 1052 38.84 -5.52 28.53
N SER A 1053 39.37 -4.63 29.38
CA SER A 1053 40.80 -4.41 29.48
C SER A 1053 41.30 -4.63 30.90
N VAL A 1054 42.28 -5.53 31.04
CA VAL A 1054 42.84 -5.94 32.33
C VAL A 1054 44.35 -6.15 32.22
N PHE A 1055 45.05 -6.10 33.35
CA PHE A 1055 46.43 -6.58 33.41
C PHE A 1055 46.44 -8.11 33.45
N THR A 1056 47.28 -8.76 32.65
CA THR A 1056 47.40 -10.24 32.62
C THR A 1056 48.33 -10.78 33.71
N GLY A 1057 49.17 -9.91 34.27
CA GLY A 1057 50.25 -10.29 35.19
C GLY A 1057 51.55 -10.70 34.51
N ASP A 1058 51.57 -10.74 33.18
CA ASP A 1058 52.78 -10.93 32.38
C ASP A 1058 53.48 -9.59 32.08
N CYS A 1059 54.73 -9.66 31.62
CA CYS A 1059 55.55 -8.51 31.32
C CYS A 1059 55.94 -8.45 29.84
N VAL A 1060 55.78 -7.29 29.22
CA VAL A 1060 56.35 -6.99 27.89
C VAL A 1060 57.66 -6.22 28.10
N GLY A 1061 58.77 -6.96 28.25
CA GLY A 1061 60.05 -6.39 28.66
C GLY A 1061 60.02 -5.96 30.13
N ALA A 1062 60.14 -4.65 30.39
CA ALA A 1062 60.04 -4.06 31.73
C ALA A 1062 58.65 -3.47 32.06
N LEU A 1063 57.74 -3.50 31.08
CA LEU A 1063 56.39 -2.93 31.17
C LEU A 1063 55.38 -4.02 31.54
N HIS A 1064 54.27 -3.62 32.15
CA HIS A 1064 53.15 -4.50 32.47
C HIS A 1064 52.34 -4.78 31.22
N GLU A 1065 52.01 -6.04 30.98
CA GLU A 1065 51.11 -6.40 29.89
C GLU A 1065 49.67 -6.08 30.28
N VAL A 1066 49.03 -5.26 29.46
CA VAL A 1066 47.58 -5.05 29.47
C VAL A 1066 47.01 -5.81 28.29
N GLU A 1067 46.08 -6.70 28.57
CA GLU A 1067 45.27 -7.38 27.58
C GLU A 1067 43.98 -6.59 27.36
N VAL A 1068 43.62 -6.38 26.10
CA VAL A 1068 42.28 -5.99 25.70
C VAL A 1068 41.69 -7.13 24.87
N ALA A 1069 40.64 -7.75 25.40
CA ALA A 1069 39.86 -8.76 24.68
C ALA A 1069 38.55 -8.13 24.25
N LYS A 1070 38.18 -8.27 22.96
CA LYS A 1070 36.90 -7.82 22.40
C LYS A 1070 36.22 -8.95 21.66
N MET A 1071 34.98 -9.21 22.06
CA MET A 1071 34.10 -10.15 21.38
C MET A 1071 33.19 -9.43 20.38
N GLY A 1072 32.82 -10.14 19.32
CA GLY A 1072 31.72 -9.79 18.43
C GLY A 1072 30.68 -10.89 18.38
N ALA A 1073 29.54 -10.65 17.73
CA ALA A 1073 28.54 -11.65 17.44
C ALA A 1073 28.05 -11.54 15.99
N ARG A 1074 27.76 -12.68 15.36
CA ARG A 1074 26.98 -12.75 14.12
C ARG A 1074 25.92 -13.83 14.28
N PHE A 1075 24.71 -13.55 13.83
CA PHE A 1075 23.60 -14.49 13.79
C PHE A 1075 23.36 -14.97 12.36
N ARG A 1076 22.83 -16.19 12.20
CA ARG A 1076 22.34 -16.70 10.92
C ARG A 1076 21.21 -17.70 11.10
N TRP A 1077 20.40 -17.85 10.05
CA TRP A 1077 19.46 -18.94 9.93
C TRP A 1077 20.09 -20.11 9.18
N ALA A 1078 20.14 -21.27 9.82
CA ALA A 1078 20.55 -22.53 9.20
C ALA A 1078 19.31 -23.34 8.85
N LEU A 1079 19.20 -23.78 7.59
CA LEU A 1079 18.08 -24.58 7.13
C LEU A 1079 18.00 -25.90 7.90
N SER A 1080 16.80 -26.25 8.37
CA SER A 1080 16.55 -27.52 9.06
C SER A 1080 16.72 -28.73 8.12
N ASP A 1081 16.54 -28.50 6.82
CA ASP A 1081 16.76 -29.45 5.75
C ASP A 1081 17.68 -28.82 4.69
N ALA A 1082 18.81 -29.45 4.41
CA ALA A 1082 19.80 -28.91 3.48
C ALA A 1082 19.26 -28.77 2.04
N ASP A 1083 18.25 -29.58 1.66
CA ASP A 1083 17.61 -29.49 0.34
C ASP A 1083 16.70 -28.25 0.21
N ALA A 1084 16.24 -27.67 1.33
CA ALA A 1084 15.36 -26.50 1.32
C ALA A 1084 16.01 -25.26 0.71
N GLN A 1085 17.34 -25.24 0.56
CA GLN A 1085 18.04 -24.17 -0.13
C GLN A 1085 17.55 -23.99 -1.57
N TYR A 1086 17.11 -25.07 -2.22
CA TYR A 1086 16.59 -25.03 -3.59
C TYR A 1086 15.18 -24.43 -3.70
N ALA A 1087 14.50 -24.27 -2.57
CA ALA A 1087 13.27 -23.50 -2.48
C ALA A 1087 13.53 -21.98 -2.51
N ILE A 1088 14.79 -21.56 -2.35
CA ILE A 1088 15.20 -20.16 -2.46
C ILE A 1088 15.78 -19.93 -3.86
N PRO A 1089 15.28 -18.95 -4.63
CA PRO A 1089 15.83 -18.58 -5.93
C PRO A 1089 17.33 -18.28 -5.87
N ASP A 1090 18.08 -18.73 -6.90
CA ASP A 1090 19.54 -18.57 -6.96
C ASP A 1090 19.99 -17.11 -6.86
N ALA A 1091 19.15 -16.16 -7.31
CA ALA A 1091 19.44 -14.74 -7.33
C ALA A 1091 19.76 -14.16 -5.94
N TRP A 1092 19.08 -14.63 -4.89
CA TRP A 1092 19.21 -14.12 -3.53
C TRP A 1092 19.48 -15.20 -2.48
N ARG A 1093 19.69 -16.47 -2.88
CA ARG A 1093 19.96 -17.58 -1.93
C ARG A 1093 21.10 -17.27 -0.95
N ALA A 1094 22.16 -16.59 -1.38
CA ALA A 1094 23.26 -16.21 -0.50
C ALA A 1094 22.84 -15.19 0.56
N ASP A 1095 21.91 -14.28 0.23
CA ASP A 1095 21.42 -13.25 1.15
C ASP A 1095 20.69 -13.86 2.35
N PHE A 1096 20.10 -15.06 2.21
CA PHE A 1096 19.46 -15.77 3.31
C PHE A 1096 20.42 -16.03 4.48
N THR A 1097 21.69 -16.36 4.18
CA THR A 1097 22.72 -16.55 5.22
C THR A 1097 23.44 -15.25 5.57
N ASP A 1098 23.74 -14.44 4.56
CA ASP A 1098 24.67 -13.31 4.69
C ASP A 1098 23.99 -12.06 5.26
N ASN A 1099 22.70 -11.90 4.96
CA ASN A 1099 21.88 -10.72 5.30
C ASN A 1099 20.71 -11.06 6.25
N SER A 1100 20.84 -12.18 6.98
CA SER A 1100 19.86 -12.59 7.97
C SER A 1100 19.67 -11.54 9.07
N SER A 1101 18.43 -11.41 9.53
CA SER A 1101 18.06 -10.55 10.65
C SER A 1101 17.22 -11.27 11.70
N ILE A 1102 17.28 -10.76 12.93
CA ILE A 1102 16.56 -11.28 14.09
C ILE A 1102 15.97 -10.14 14.92
N LEU A 1103 14.83 -10.38 15.55
CA LEU A 1103 14.30 -9.52 16.60
C LEU A 1103 14.93 -9.91 17.94
N ALA A 1104 15.59 -8.96 18.60
CA ALA A 1104 16.31 -9.20 19.85
C ALA A 1104 16.13 -8.07 20.86
N SER A 1105 16.15 -8.42 22.14
CA SER A 1105 16.39 -7.50 23.25
C SER A 1105 17.88 -7.50 23.58
N VAL A 1106 18.48 -6.31 23.68
CA VAL A 1106 19.90 -6.12 23.95
C VAL A 1106 20.04 -5.31 25.23
N TRP A 1107 20.48 -5.96 26.29
CA TRP A 1107 20.93 -5.28 27.50
C TRP A 1107 22.39 -4.89 27.34
N LYS A 1108 22.66 -3.60 27.33
CA LYS A 1108 24.00 -3.01 27.15
C LYS A 1108 24.45 -2.43 28.49
N ARG A 1109 25.67 -2.80 28.90
CA ARG A 1109 26.37 -2.26 30.05
C ARG A 1109 27.72 -1.70 29.63
N SER A 1110 28.01 -0.47 30.00
CA SER A 1110 29.36 0.11 29.94
C SER A 1110 29.80 0.45 31.35
N ALA A 1111 30.94 -0.08 31.77
CA ALA A 1111 31.52 0.17 33.07
C ALA A 1111 32.95 0.67 32.94
N TYR A 1112 33.31 1.70 33.71
CA TYR A 1112 34.67 2.23 33.76
C TYR A 1112 35.01 2.69 35.16
N LEU A 1113 36.31 2.76 35.44
CA LEU A 1113 36.83 3.10 36.74
C LEU A 1113 37.36 4.53 36.72
N VAL A 1114 36.90 5.32 37.68
CA VAL A 1114 37.41 6.66 37.96
C VAL A 1114 38.25 6.59 39.23
N ARG A 1115 39.54 6.88 39.11
CA ARG A 1115 40.43 6.96 40.27
C ARG A 1115 40.13 8.18 41.14
N GLY A 1116 39.91 7.93 42.42
CA GLY A 1116 39.80 8.93 43.50
C GLY A 1116 40.74 8.63 44.67
N TYR A 1117 40.59 9.39 45.76
CA TYR A 1117 41.36 9.21 46.98
C TYR A 1117 40.47 9.34 48.23
N THR A 1118 40.73 8.52 49.25
CA THR A 1118 40.06 8.58 50.56
C THR A 1118 41.08 8.62 51.70
N THR A 1119 40.68 9.14 52.86
CA THR A 1119 41.45 9.05 54.12
C THR A 1119 40.89 8.01 55.08
N ASP A 1120 39.71 7.44 54.77
CA ASP A 1120 39.11 6.34 55.51
C ASP A 1120 39.62 5.00 54.95
N VAL A 1121 40.38 4.27 55.76
CA VAL A 1121 40.89 2.93 55.44
C VAL A 1121 39.75 1.96 55.10
N GLY A 1122 38.58 2.12 55.71
CA GLY A 1122 37.42 1.27 55.46
C GLY A 1122 36.73 1.52 54.12
N SER A 1123 37.02 2.64 53.46
CA SER A 1123 36.52 3.00 52.12
C SER A 1123 37.60 2.94 51.03
N ALA A 1124 38.81 2.49 51.37
CA ALA A 1124 39.88 2.27 50.40
C ALA A 1124 39.57 1.01 49.57
N GLU A 1125 40.07 0.96 48.33
CA GLU A 1125 39.95 -0.25 47.52
C GLU A 1125 40.55 -1.45 48.28
N ALA A 1126 39.75 -2.49 48.50
CA ALA A 1126 40.14 -3.65 49.29
C ALA A 1126 40.24 -4.90 48.40
N CYS A 1127 41.45 -5.20 47.95
CA CYS A 1127 41.75 -6.50 47.36
C CYS A 1127 42.28 -7.43 48.46
N THR A 1128 41.50 -8.44 48.85
CA THR A 1128 41.90 -9.48 49.84
C THR A 1128 42.53 -8.92 51.14
N GLY A 1129 42.09 -7.73 51.57
CA GLY A 1129 42.54 -7.07 52.81
C GLY A 1129 43.70 -6.07 52.66
N HIS A 1130 44.14 -5.76 51.44
CA HIS A 1130 45.16 -4.75 51.15
C HIS A 1130 44.58 -3.49 50.49
N THR A 1131 45.08 -2.33 50.91
CA THR A 1131 44.73 -0.99 50.41
C THR A 1131 45.89 -0.40 49.60
N PHE A 1132 45.64 0.56 48.70
CA PHE A 1132 46.67 1.25 47.90
C PHE A 1132 47.10 2.60 48.55
N PRO A 1133 48.15 2.67 49.39
CA PRO A 1133 48.55 3.91 50.06
C PRO A 1133 49.35 4.85 49.15
N VAL A 1134 48.93 6.11 49.05
CA VAL A 1134 49.63 7.17 48.27
C VAL A 1134 50.65 7.97 49.10
N GLY A 1135 50.67 7.77 50.42
CA GLY A 1135 51.35 8.66 51.38
C GLY A 1135 50.39 9.67 52.04
N ASP A 1136 50.84 10.30 53.14
CA ASP A 1136 50.07 11.29 53.93
C ASP A 1136 48.72 10.79 54.52
N GLY A 1137 48.56 9.48 54.69
CA GLY A 1137 47.35 8.87 55.25
C GLY A 1137 46.16 8.76 54.28
N ARG A 1138 46.39 8.92 52.98
CA ARG A 1138 45.40 8.71 51.92
C ARG A 1138 45.58 7.35 51.23
N TYR A 1139 44.49 6.85 50.67
CA TYR A 1139 44.40 5.60 49.92
C TYR A 1139 43.72 5.84 48.58
N VAL A 1140 44.12 5.13 47.53
CA VAL A 1140 43.42 5.12 46.25
C VAL A 1140 42.10 4.38 46.40
N VAL A 1141 41.07 4.92 45.77
CA VAL A 1141 39.76 4.26 45.60
C VAL A 1141 39.38 4.36 44.13
N TRP A 1142 38.82 3.31 43.55
CA TRP A 1142 38.23 3.39 42.22
C TRP A 1142 36.72 3.39 42.37
N THR A 1143 36.08 4.43 41.83
CA THR A 1143 34.63 4.44 41.71
C THR A 1143 34.30 3.82 40.36
N GLN A 1144 33.57 2.72 40.37
CA GLN A 1144 33.02 2.14 39.15
C GLN A 1144 31.78 2.94 38.75
N GLU A 1145 31.88 3.65 37.63
CA GLU A 1145 30.74 4.25 36.96
C GLU A 1145 30.16 3.21 36.00
N THR A 1146 28.83 3.07 35.99
CA THR A 1146 28.13 2.11 35.12
C THR A 1146 26.97 2.79 34.42
N GLU A 1147 26.89 2.59 33.11
CA GLU A 1147 25.75 2.97 32.27
C GLU A 1147 25.09 1.69 31.76
N GLU A 1148 23.79 1.54 32.00
CA GLU A 1148 23.01 0.38 31.57
C GLU A 1148 21.78 0.84 30.77
N VAL A 1149 21.55 0.21 29.62
CA VAL A 1149 20.36 0.44 28.78
C VAL A 1149 19.89 -0.88 28.19
N THR A 1150 18.57 -1.10 28.16
CA THR A 1150 17.97 -2.20 27.40
C THR A 1150 17.26 -1.59 26.21
N GLU A 1151 17.51 -2.11 25.02
CA GLU A 1151 16.80 -1.74 23.80
C GLU A 1151 16.36 -3.00 23.06
N CYS A 1152 15.32 -2.88 22.24
CA CYS A 1152 14.86 -3.96 21.39
C CYS A 1152 14.98 -3.49 19.95
N VAL A 1153 15.54 -4.34 19.10
CA VAL A 1153 15.97 -3.97 17.76
C VAL A 1153 15.93 -5.18 16.84
N ILE A 1154 15.77 -4.91 15.55
CA ILE A 1154 16.10 -5.88 14.51
C ILE A 1154 17.62 -5.82 14.29
N LEU A 1155 18.33 -6.87 14.69
CA LEU A 1155 19.77 -7.01 14.48
C LEU A 1155 20.04 -7.74 13.17
N SER A 1156 21.03 -7.28 12.42
CA SER A 1156 21.55 -7.93 11.22
C SER A 1156 23.06 -7.71 11.10
N GLY A 1157 23.72 -8.56 10.30
CA GLY A 1157 25.16 -8.42 10.02
C GLY A 1157 26.09 -8.66 11.22
N ASP A 1158 27.24 -7.98 11.22
CA ASP A 1158 28.27 -8.09 12.25
C ASP A 1158 28.01 -7.16 13.43
N ILE A 1159 27.84 -7.75 14.61
CA ILE A 1159 27.58 -7.02 15.85
C ILE A 1159 28.91 -6.86 16.59
N ASN A 1160 29.34 -5.61 16.73
CA ASN A 1160 30.57 -5.23 17.42
C ASN A 1160 30.27 -4.36 18.64
N LEU A 1161 30.99 -4.62 19.73
CA LEU A 1161 30.96 -3.74 20.89
C LEU A 1161 31.64 -2.39 20.57
N PRO A 1162 31.18 -1.29 21.20
CA PRO A 1162 31.87 -0.01 21.09
C PRO A 1162 33.26 -0.09 21.73
N ALA A 1163 34.15 0.84 21.32
CA ALA A 1163 35.45 1.01 21.95
C ALA A 1163 35.31 1.22 23.47
N LEU A 1164 36.28 0.71 24.24
CA LEU A 1164 36.28 0.93 25.68
C LEU A 1164 36.54 2.42 25.99
N PRO A 1165 35.79 3.01 26.93
CA PRO A 1165 36.00 4.40 27.33
C PRO A 1165 37.36 4.57 28.05
N PHE A 1166 37.78 5.82 28.22
CA PHE A 1166 38.93 6.13 29.07
C PHE A 1166 38.63 5.67 30.51
N SER A 1167 39.56 4.92 31.10
CA SER A 1167 39.36 4.31 32.42
C SER A 1167 40.68 4.11 33.14
N SER A 1168 40.62 4.08 34.46
CA SER A 1168 41.65 3.42 35.26
C SER A 1168 41.60 1.91 35.06
N ILE A 1169 42.77 1.27 35.10
CA ILE A 1169 42.96 -0.18 35.14
C ILE A 1169 43.91 -0.44 36.30
N TYR A 1170 43.65 -1.44 37.13
CA TYR A 1170 44.53 -1.80 38.25
C TYR A 1170 44.68 -3.30 38.39
N ARG A 1171 45.74 -3.69 39.10
CA ARG A 1171 46.01 -5.07 39.50
C ARG A 1171 46.66 -5.06 40.87
N SER A 1172 46.23 -5.97 41.74
CA SER A 1172 46.85 -6.23 43.04
C SER A 1172 47.09 -7.74 43.23
N LEU A 1173 48.30 -8.12 43.63
CA LEU A 1173 48.73 -9.49 43.91
C LEU A 1173 49.38 -9.62 45.30
N ILE A 1174 49.05 -10.70 46.03
CA ILE A 1174 49.69 -11.06 47.30
C ILE A 1174 50.96 -11.89 47.06
N PRO A 1175 52.10 -11.61 47.75
CA PRO A 1175 53.31 -12.43 47.64
C PRO A 1175 53.06 -13.89 48.04
N GLY A 1176 53.40 -14.82 47.15
CA GLY A 1176 53.42 -16.26 47.47
C GLY A 1176 52.06 -16.96 47.43
N THR A 1177 50.98 -16.25 47.09
CA THR A 1177 49.63 -16.80 46.83
C THR A 1177 49.14 -16.30 45.46
N PRO A 1178 49.61 -16.91 44.36
CA PRO A 1178 49.28 -16.47 43.00
C PRO A 1178 47.78 -16.49 42.66
N ASP A 1179 47.00 -17.26 43.42
CA ASP A 1179 45.56 -17.44 43.21
C ASP A 1179 44.69 -16.29 43.81
N ASP A 1180 45.29 -15.35 44.55
CA ASP A 1180 44.62 -14.21 45.21
C ASP A 1180 44.90 -12.88 44.47
N GLU A 1181 44.48 -12.79 43.21
CA GLU A 1181 44.61 -11.61 42.35
C GLU A 1181 43.30 -10.81 42.25
N CYS A 1182 43.35 -9.47 42.31
CA CYS A 1182 42.21 -8.61 41.97
C CYS A 1182 42.58 -7.61 40.86
N PRO A 1183 42.31 -7.97 39.59
CA PRO A 1183 42.34 -7.01 38.50
C PRO A 1183 41.03 -6.22 38.45
N GLY A 1184 41.10 -4.97 38.00
CA GLY A 1184 39.93 -4.14 37.68
C GLY A 1184 40.21 -3.26 36.48
N GLY A 1185 39.20 -3.04 35.63
CA GLY A 1185 39.33 -2.26 34.41
C GLY A 1185 37.98 -1.98 33.76
N PRO A 1186 37.97 -1.26 32.62
CA PRO A 1186 36.74 -0.98 31.89
C PRO A 1186 36.19 -2.22 31.21
N GLU A 1187 34.87 -2.27 31.09
CA GLU A 1187 34.11 -3.35 30.46
C GLU A 1187 32.96 -2.76 29.63
N ASN A 1188 32.78 -3.22 28.40
CA ASN A 1188 31.50 -3.14 27.68
C ASN A 1188 30.94 -4.56 27.59
N ARG A 1189 29.68 -4.76 27.99
CA ARG A 1189 29.00 -6.06 27.95
C ARG A 1189 27.63 -5.91 27.33
N TRP A 1190 27.35 -6.68 26.29
CA TRP A 1190 26.00 -6.77 25.70
C TRP A 1190 25.46 -8.19 25.90
N GLU A 1191 24.29 -8.31 26.52
CA GLU A 1191 23.50 -9.53 26.57
C GLU A 1191 22.41 -9.43 25.52
N ILE A 1192 22.49 -10.27 24.50
CA ILE A 1192 21.58 -10.30 23.37
C ILE A 1192 20.64 -11.48 23.59
N THR A 1193 19.36 -11.19 23.86
CA THR A 1193 18.30 -12.19 23.98
C THR A 1193 17.48 -12.17 22.70
N VAL A 1194 17.43 -13.29 22.00
CA VAL A 1194 16.59 -13.40 20.79
C VAL A 1194 15.14 -13.61 21.21
N LEU A 1195 14.26 -12.84 20.59
CA LEU A 1195 12.83 -12.86 20.91
C LEU A 1195 12.06 -13.70 19.89
N SER A 1196 12.36 -13.57 18.60
CA SER A 1196 11.72 -14.37 17.54
C SER A 1196 12.66 -15.47 17.04
N THR A 1197 12.33 -16.73 17.35
CA THR A 1197 13.12 -17.91 16.95
C THR A 1197 12.53 -18.71 15.80
N ASP A 1198 11.30 -18.41 15.39
CA ASP A 1198 10.51 -19.37 14.61
C ASP A 1198 10.38 -18.97 13.14
N VAL A 1199 10.63 -17.69 12.81
CA VAL A 1199 10.54 -17.20 11.43
C VAL A 1199 11.76 -16.37 11.04
N PRO A 1200 12.56 -16.85 10.06
CA PRO A 1200 13.64 -16.09 9.48
C PRO A 1200 13.19 -14.77 8.86
N THR A 1201 14.03 -13.75 9.00
CA THR A 1201 13.91 -12.49 8.24
C THR A 1201 15.22 -12.20 7.52
N VAL A 1202 15.15 -11.54 6.37
CA VAL A 1202 16.31 -11.14 5.57
C VAL A 1202 16.17 -9.66 5.24
N THR A 1203 17.22 -8.88 5.50
CA THR A 1203 17.24 -7.43 5.30
C THR A 1203 18.19 -7.08 4.16
N PHE A 1204 17.66 -6.49 3.09
CA PHE A 1204 18.43 -6.09 1.91
C PHE A 1204 18.91 -4.64 2.05
N PRO A 1205 20.16 -4.33 1.71
CA PRO A 1205 20.72 -2.99 1.91
C PRO A 1205 20.11 -1.96 0.95
N LEU A 1206 19.99 -0.73 1.45
CA LEU A 1206 19.76 0.44 0.61
C LEU A 1206 21.09 1.00 0.10
N VAL A 1207 21.19 1.22 -1.21
CA VAL A 1207 22.36 1.82 -1.85
C VAL A 1207 22.01 3.19 -2.41
N ASP A 1208 22.91 4.15 -2.22
CA ASP A 1208 22.77 5.47 -2.83
C ASP A 1208 23.13 5.35 -4.32
N PRO A 1209 22.30 5.91 -5.24
CA PRO A 1209 22.45 5.76 -6.68
C PRO A 1209 23.66 6.49 -7.28
#